data_AF-A0A9D8TG89-F1
#
_entry.id   AF-A0A9D8TG89-F1
#
_cell.length_a   1.000
_cell.length_b   1.000
_cell.length_c   1.000
_cell.angle_alpha   90.00
_cell.angle_beta   90.00
_cell.angle_gamma   90.00
#
_symmetry.space_group_name_H-M   'P 1'
#
loop_
_entity.id
_entity.type
_entity.pdbx_description
1 polymer ?
#
loop_
_entity_poly.entity_id
_entity_poly.type
_entity_poly.pdbx_seq_one_letter_code
_entity_poly.pdbx_strand_id
1 'polypeptide(L)'
;ERWIIFIAYLMGLSIGVHLLNLLCIPALVLVFYYKKYEEPNLKGTLLALLISFVLVAVVLYGIVPGFVNMAGWFDLLFVNVLGCSFNTGAVVYILLMIAAIVWGLWESYKGKSELRSRIAFCVNMIFVGIPFVGYKAWLWIVLIAAIVVFAFKWKKLSGSLINTILLSLMVMLIGYFSYGLTVIRSSAQPPMDQNSPDNMFSLERYLNREQYGETPLLYGQTFVSEVKWKRSGNNCIPIYEKRGAVWNKKAKNSPDEKDRYEITGYNERPVMADELNMFFPRMHSAREDHIAAYKAWSNFQGKKVTYDKCGQKETVMKPTMVENLRFFFSYQVNYMYWRYFMWNFAGRQNDIQGTMGELHAGNWITGIKFIDRMLVGDMDEMPDELKQNKGYNRYYMLPLILGLLGILAQAYGGKKGVQGFWITFFLFFMTGLAIVLYLNQTPNQPRERDYAYAGSFYAFCIWIGLAIPALVRLVEKIMPKTIAAILVSVLCLGVPTLMACENWDDHDRSGRYTCRDFAYNYLVGCEEDAIIFTNGDNDTFPLWYIQEVEGVRTDVRVCNMSYLQTDWYYSQMLRPYYESEAFPVDWTEPMYKNGKRDVARIIPRRQDSISLQQAMSWLESDKEFTKRIQGYQEDIDYIPANRLYLNIDKQQVLDNKYVDEKYANRIVEKMDFNFNGKSYLGKHELMLLKLIEEGEWKR
;
A
#
# COMPACT_ATOMS: atom_id res chain seq x y z
N GLU A 1 33.82 5.57 5.10
CA GLU A 1 33.16 6.35 4.03
C GLU A 1 32.66 5.48 2.89
N ARG A 2 33.53 4.73 2.17
CA ARG A 2 33.13 3.85 1.05
C ARG A 2 31.91 2.96 1.33
N TRP A 3 31.87 2.29 2.49
CA TRP A 3 30.73 1.45 2.89
C TRP A 3 29.43 2.23 3.12
N ILE A 4 29.50 3.47 3.61
CA ILE A 4 28.30 4.31 3.84
C ILE A 4 27.70 4.70 2.49
N ILE A 5 28.55 5.06 1.52
CA ILE A 5 28.12 5.39 0.16
C ILE A 5 27.49 4.14 -0.50
N PHE A 6 28.12 2.97 -0.37
CA PHE A 6 27.55 1.73 -0.88
C PHE A 6 26.19 1.37 -0.24
N ILE A 7 26.07 1.53 1.08
CA ILE A 7 24.81 1.35 1.81
C ILE A 7 23.75 2.34 1.30
N ALA A 8 24.10 3.61 1.10
CA ALA A 8 23.18 4.62 0.58
C ALA A 8 22.69 4.29 -0.84
N TYR A 9 23.57 3.74 -1.69
CA TYR A 9 23.20 3.26 -3.03
C TYR A 9 22.23 2.07 -2.96
N LEU A 10 22.54 1.05 -2.16
CA LEU A 10 21.66 -0.11 -1.97
C LEU A 10 20.30 0.29 -1.37
N MET A 11 20.29 1.24 -0.43
CA MET A 11 19.06 1.81 0.10
C MET A 11 18.27 2.53 -0.99
N GLY A 12 18.91 3.36 -1.80
CA GLY A 12 18.27 4.05 -2.94
C GLY A 12 17.61 3.08 -3.92
N LEU A 13 18.35 2.04 -4.35
CA LEU A 13 17.81 1.00 -5.23
C LEU A 13 16.62 0.29 -4.60
N SER A 14 16.76 -0.10 -3.33
CA SER A 14 15.72 -0.86 -2.67
C SER A 14 14.51 0.00 -2.30
N ILE A 15 14.62 1.33 -2.19
CA ILE A 15 13.46 2.23 -2.03
C ILE A 15 12.53 2.12 -3.24
N GLY A 16 13.08 1.99 -4.45
CA GLY A 16 12.31 1.78 -5.68
C GLY A 16 11.59 0.44 -5.78
N VAL A 17 11.99 -0.53 -4.97
CA VAL A 17 11.36 -1.86 -4.88
C VAL A 17 10.40 -1.93 -3.70
N HIS A 18 10.86 -1.57 -2.50
CA HIS A 18 10.06 -1.59 -1.28
C HIS A 18 10.64 -0.71 -0.16
N LEU A 19 9.78 0.12 0.46
CA LEU A 19 10.13 1.04 1.55
C LEU A 19 10.50 0.39 2.90
N LEU A 20 10.34 -0.93 3.08
CA LEU A 20 10.62 -1.60 4.36
C LEU A 20 12.12 -1.70 4.64
N ASN A 21 12.96 -1.52 3.62
CA ASN A 21 14.41 -1.48 3.76
C ASN A 21 14.90 -0.37 4.71
N LEU A 22 14.13 0.72 4.85
CA LEU A 22 14.44 1.84 5.73
C LEU A 22 14.50 1.42 7.20
N LEU A 23 13.84 0.32 7.56
CA LEU A 23 13.85 -0.24 8.90
C LEU A 23 15.21 -0.81 9.30
N CYS A 24 16.13 -1.00 8.35
CA CYS A 24 17.52 -1.37 8.63
C CYS A 24 18.38 -0.18 9.11
N ILE A 25 17.94 1.07 8.88
CA ILE A 25 18.70 2.28 9.23
C ILE A 25 19.13 2.30 10.71
N PRO A 26 18.26 2.02 11.70
CA PRO A 26 18.67 2.00 13.11
C PRO A 26 19.82 1.05 13.41
N ALA A 27 19.78 -0.16 12.87
CA ALA A 27 20.87 -1.13 13.03
C ALA A 27 22.17 -0.64 12.36
N LEU A 28 22.09 -0.06 11.15
CA LEU A 28 23.25 0.48 10.43
C LEU A 28 23.89 1.67 11.14
N VAL A 29 23.08 2.57 11.72
CA VAL A 29 23.56 3.71 12.51
C VAL A 29 24.25 3.22 13.78
N LEU A 30 23.74 2.17 14.43
CA LEU A 30 24.42 1.53 15.56
C LEU A 30 25.77 0.92 15.16
N VAL A 31 25.84 0.22 14.01
CA VAL A 31 27.10 -0.30 13.47
C VAL A 31 28.10 0.84 13.27
N PHE A 32 27.67 1.95 12.69
CA PHE A 32 28.50 3.13 12.51
C PHE A 32 28.98 3.72 13.85
N TYR A 33 28.08 3.89 14.82
CA TYR A 33 28.40 4.44 16.12
C TYR A 33 29.43 3.56 16.87
N TYR A 34 29.21 2.26 16.95
CA TYR A 34 30.11 1.33 17.64
C TYR A 34 31.46 1.14 16.96
N LYS A 35 31.55 1.38 15.64
CA LYS A 35 32.84 1.37 14.93
C LYS A 35 33.59 2.70 15.02
N LYS A 36 32.88 3.82 15.15
CA LYS A 36 33.48 5.17 15.10
C LYS A 36 34.00 5.64 16.45
N TYR A 37 33.35 5.25 17.54
CA TYR A 37 33.71 5.69 18.89
C TYR A 37 34.43 4.57 19.64
N GLU A 38 35.58 4.87 20.23
CA GLU A 38 36.42 3.90 20.95
C GLU A 38 35.75 3.40 22.24
N GLU A 39 35.03 4.29 22.94
CA GLU A 39 34.27 3.97 24.16
C GLU A 39 32.78 4.28 24.00
N PRO A 40 32.03 3.42 23.29
CA PRO A 40 30.60 3.61 23.15
C PRO A 40 29.90 3.34 24.48
N ASN A 41 28.90 4.17 24.79
CA ASN A 41 28.14 4.08 26.03
C ASN A 41 26.62 4.11 25.76
N LEU A 42 25.82 3.91 26.81
CA LEU A 42 24.36 3.86 26.68
C LEU A 42 23.78 5.19 26.18
N LYS A 43 24.27 6.34 26.69
CA LYS A 43 23.80 7.66 26.27
C LYS A 43 24.01 7.89 24.77
N GLY A 44 25.20 7.56 24.26
CA GLY A 44 25.50 7.69 22.84
C GLY A 44 24.77 6.66 21.97
N THR A 45 24.50 5.46 22.49
CA THR A 45 23.65 4.47 21.83
C THR A 45 22.22 5.00 21.66
N LEU A 46 21.62 5.54 22.72
CA LEU A 46 20.28 6.12 22.69
C LEU A 46 20.21 7.34 21.75
N LEU A 47 21.25 8.18 21.75
CA LEU A 47 21.34 9.31 20.82
C LEU A 47 21.47 8.84 19.36
N ALA A 48 22.27 7.81 19.10
CA ALA A 48 22.43 7.23 17.77
C ALA A 48 21.10 6.66 17.25
N LEU A 49 20.33 5.98 18.12
CA LEU A 49 18.99 5.52 17.80
C LEU A 49 18.03 6.66 17.49
N LEU A 50 18.00 7.71 18.32
CA LEU A 50 17.17 8.88 18.07
C LEU A 50 17.49 9.51 16.70
N ILE A 51 18.78 9.69 16.38
CA ILE A 51 19.24 10.18 15.08
C ILE A 51 18.79 9.24 13.95
N SER A 52 18.82 7.93 14.17
CA SER A 52 18.39 6.96 13.15
C SER A 52 16.90 7.05 12.85
N PHE A 53 16.03 7.27 13.85
CA PHE A 53 14.60 7.50 13.63
C PHE A 53 14.34 8.80 12.89
N VAL A 54 15.08 9.86 13.21
CA VAL A 54 15.03 11.12 12.45
C VAL A 54 15.45 10.88 10.99
N LEU A 55 16.49 10.08 10.75
CA LEU A 55 16.94 9.76 9.39
C LEU A 55 15.89 8.95 8.62
N VAL A 56 15.25 7.97 9.25
CA VAL A 56 14.10 7.24 8.66
C VAL A 56 12.99 8.23 8.28
N ALA A 57 12.61 9.14 9.17
CA ALA A 57 11.57 10.13 8.91
C ALA A 57 11.96 11.10 7.76
N VAL A 58 13.21 11.56 7.72
CA VAL A 58 13.74 12.41 6.65
C VAL A 58 13.69 11.70 5.30
N VAL A 59 14.07 10.42 5.24
CA VAL A 59 14.00 9.67 3.98
C VAL A 59 12.53 9.43 3.57
N LEU A 60 11.71 8.92 4.49
CA LEU A 60 10.33 8.50 4.22
C LEU A 60 9.39 9.66 3.90
N TYR A 61 9.44 10.74 4.69
CA TYR A 61 8.51 11.88 4.56
C TYR A 61 9.14 13.11 3.90
N GLY A 62 10.47 13.18 3.81
CA GLY A 62 11.20 14.30 3.21
C GLY A 62 11.69 13.97 1.81
N ILE A 63 12.66 13.05 1.68
CA ILE A 63 13.36 12.80 0.40
C ILE A 63 12.43 12.16 -0.63
N VAL A 64 11.75 11.06 -0.28
CA VAL A 64 10.92 10.29 -1.23
C VAL A 64 9.79 11.14 -1.82
N PRO A 65 8.85 11.69 -1.03
CA PRO A 65 7.80 12.55 -1.57
C PRO A 65 8.33 13.92 -2.00
N GLY A 66 9.26 14.52 -1.25
CA GLY A 66 9.76 15.88 -1.55
C GLY A 66 10.42 16.00 -2.92
N PHE A 67 11.15 14.96 -3.36
CA PHE A 67 11.79 14.96 -4.68
C PHE A 67 10.75 14.99 -5.80
N VAL A 68 9.68 14.19 -5.65
CA VAL A 68 8.59 14.13 -6.63
C VAL A 68 7.77 15.42 -6.62
N ASN A 69 7.54 16.01 -5.45
CA ASN A 69 6.78 17.26 -5.30
C ASN A 69 7.53 18.43 -5.93
N MET A 70 8.85 18.49 -5.74
CA MET A 70 9.70 19.47 -6.41
C MET A 70 9.65 19.30 -7.93
N ALA A 71 9.75 18.06 -8.42
CA ALA A 71 9.62 17.78 -9.86
C ALA A 71 8.25 18.21 -10.39
N GLY A 72 7.17 17.97 -9.65
CA GLY A 72 5.81 18.41 -9.99
C GLY A 72 5.66 19.93 -10.05
N TRP A 73 6.25 20.69 -9.11
CA TRP A 73 6.20 22.15 -9.14
C TRP A 73 6.97 22.74 -10.32
N PHE A 74 8.12 22.17 -10.67
CA PHE A 74 8.81 22.54 -11.90
C PHE A 74 7.99 22.18 -13.13
N ASP A 75 7.35 21.01 -13.15
CA ASP A 75 6.49 20.62 -14.26
C ASP A 75 5.29 21.56 -14.43
N LEU A 76 4.67 22.00 -13.35
CA LEU A 76 3.63 23.04 -13.39
C LEU A 76 4.14 24.35 -13.98
N LEU A 77 5.33 24.80 -13.58
CA LEU A 77 5.92 26.03 -14.14
C LEU A 77 6.12 25.90 -15.65
N PHE A 78 6.72 24.82 -16.12
CA PHE A 78 7.02 24.64 -17.54
C PHE A 78 5.77 24.40 -18.38
N VAL A 79 4.82 23.62 -17.90
CA VAL A 79 3.60 23.29 -18.64
C VAL A 79 2.62 24.47 -18.59
N ASN A 80 2.25 24.94 -17.40
CA ASN A 80 1.16 25.92 -17.28
C ASN A 80 1.62 27.36 -17.57
N VAL A 81 2.88 27.71 -17.33
CA VAL A 81 3.39 29.09 -17.52
C VAL A 81 4.17 29.21 -18.83
N LEU A 82 5.07 28.27 -19.13
CA LEU A 82 5.90 28.33 -20.34
C LEU A 82 5.24 27.63 -21.56
N GLY A 83 4.20 26.83 -21.34
CA GLY A 83 3.45 26.15 -22.41
C GLY A 83 4.19 24.98 -23.04
N CYS A 84 5.09 24.33 -22.30
CA CYS A 84 5.79 23.11 -22.71
C CYS A 84 4.91 21.86 -22.55
N SER A 85 5.35 20.73 -23.11
CA SER A 85 4.68 19.44 -22.94
C SER A 85 4.83 18.89 -21.52
N PHE A 86 3.92 17.99 -21.12
CA PHE A 86 3.98 17.29 -19.84
C PHE A 86 5.36 16.66 -19.57
N ASN A 87 5.77 16.62 -18.30
CA ASN A 87 7.05 16.09 -17.81
C ASN A 87 8.31 16.90 -18.22
N THR A 88 8.20 17.94 -19.05
CA THR A 88 9.36 18.78 -19.44
C THR A 88 10.02 19.44 -18.24
N GLY A 89 9.22 20.01 -17.32
CA GLY A 89 9.76 20.67 -16.15
C GLY A 89 10.37 19.68 -15.16
N ALA A 90 9.84 18.46 -15.07
CA ALA A 90 10.44 17.39 -14.28
C ALA A 90 11.85 17.03 -14.77
N VAL A 91 12.06 16.92 -16.09
CA VAL A 91 13.38 16.69 -16.69
C VAL A 91 14.35 17.84 -16.37
N VAL A 92 13.90 19.09 -16.52
CA VAL A 92 14.71 20.27 -16.19
C VAL A 92 15.09 20.27 -14.72
N TYR A 93 14.16 19.95 -13.82
CA TYR A 93 14.43 19.81 -12.40
C TYR A 93 15.51 18.77 -12.11
N ILE A 94 15.44 17.59 -12.74
CA ILE A 94 16.46 16.53 -12.58
C ILE A 94 17.84 17.04 -13.01
N LEU A 95 17.94 17.73 -14.14
CA LEU A 95 19.21 18.30 -14.62
C LEU A 95 19.76 19.36 -13.65
N LEU A 96 18.90 20.23 -13.13
CA LEU A 96 19.27 21.23 -12.12
C LEU A 96 19.70 20.59 -10.80
N MET A 97 19.04 19.51 -10.38
CA MET A 97 19.41 18.74 -9.20
C MET A 97 20.80 18.11 -9.36
N ILE A 98 21.08 17.52 -10.52
CA ILE A 98 22.42 16.97 -10.85
C ILE A 98 23.46 18.10 -10.81
N ALA A 99 23.18 19.25 -11.43
CA ALA A 99 24.08 20.39 -11.42
C ALA A 99 24.35 20.90 -9.99
N ALA A 100 23.32 20.98 -9.15
CA ALA A 100 23.44 21.38 -7.74
C ALA A 100 24.29 20.39 -6.93
N ILE A 101 24.13 19.08 -7.16
CA ILE A 101 24.94 18.04 -6.50
C ILE A 101 26.40 18.16 -6.95
N VAL A 102 26.65 18.23 -8.26
CA VAL A 102 28.00 18.35 -8.81
C VAL A 102 28.70 19.59 -8.27
N TRP A 103 28.00 20.72 -8.20
CA TRP A 103 28.53 21.94 -7.58
C TRP A 103 28.85 21.74 -6.10
N GLY A 104 27.95 21.15 -5.32
CA GLY A 104 28.19 20.89 -3.89
C GLY A 104 29.33 19.92 -3.63
N LEU A 105 29.48 18.88 -4.47
CA LEU A 105 30.60 17.94 -4.42
C LEU A 105 31.92 18.64 -4.76
N TRP A 106 31.92 19.50 -5.78
CA TRP A 106 33.11 20.23 -6.19
C TRP A 106 33.59 21.23 -5.14
N GLU A 107 32.69 22.03 -4.55
CA GLU A 107 33.03 22.98 -3.48
C GLU A 107 33.53 22.25 -2.22
N SER A 108 32.84 21.18 -1.81
CA SER A 108 33.21 20.40 -0.63
C SER A 108 34.52 19.62 -0.79
N TYR A 109 34.86 19.19 -2.02
CA TYR A 109 36.13 18.52 -2.31
C TYR A 109 37.31 19.50 -2.42
N LYS A 110 37.15 20.63 -3.11
CA LYS A 110 38.22 21.62 -3.24
C LYS A 110 38.53 22.34 -1.93
N GLY A 111 37.52 22.53 -1.06
CA GLY A 111 37.71 23.13 0.26
C GLY A 111 38.16 24.59 0.24
N LYS A 112 38.03 25.32 -0.89
CA LYS A 112 38.48 26.72 -1.01
C LYS A 112 37.65 27.69 -0.18
N SER A 113 36.36 27.40 0.02
CA SER A 113 35.44 28.24 0.80
C SER A 113 34.46 27.38 1.59
N GLU A 114 34.57 27.44 2.91
CA GLU A 114 33.64 26.77 3.82
C GLU A 114 32.22 27.34 3.69
N LEU A 115 32.11 28.66 3.49
CA LEU A 115 30.83 29.34 3.24
C LEU A 115 30.12 28.75 2.01
N ARG A 116 30.83 28.65 0.87
CA ARG A 116 30.24 28.10 -0.37
C ARG A 116 29.84 26.64 -0.22
N SER A 117 30.65 25.83 0.46
CA SER A 117 30.33 24.42 0.75
C SER A 117 29.05 24.28 1.58
N ARG A 118 28.88 25.12 2.60
CA ARG A 118 27.68 25.13 3.46
C ARG A 118 26.45 25.66 2.73
N ILE A 119 26.60 26.68 1.87
CA ILE A 119 25.51 27.16 0.99
C ILE A 119 25.09 26.04 0.03
N ALA A 120 26.04 25.40 -0.64
CA ALA A 120 25.75 24.32 -1.58
C ALA A 120 25.07 23.14 -0.88
N PHE A 121 25.46 22.82 0.37
CA PHE A 121 24.75 21.84 1.19
C PHE A 121 23.29 22.24 1.42
N CYS A 122 23.01 23.46 1.87
CA CYS A 122 21.64 23.94 2.07
C CYS A 122 20.82 23.88 0.78
N VAL A 123 21.38 24.35 -0.34
CA VAL A 123 20.73 24.30 -1.66
C VAL A 123 20.35 22.87 -1.98
N ASN A 124 21.27 21.91 -1.87
CA ASN A 124 20.96 20.50 -2.16
C ASN A 124 19.86 19.94 -1.24
N MET A 125 19.91 20.19 0.07
CA MET A 125 18.88 19.68 0.98
C MET A 125 17.48 20.25 0.69
N ILE A 126 17.42 21.53 0.29
CA ILE A 126 16.16 22.18 -0.11
C ILE A 126 15.71 21.67 -1.47
N PHE A 127 16.62 21.55 -2.44
CA PHE A 127 16.29 21.19 -3.81
C PHE A 127 15.82 19.73 -3.94
N VAL A 128 16.31 18.81 -3.09
CA VAL A 128 15.75 17.45 -2.94
C VAL A 128 14.30 17.48 -2.44
N GLY A 129 13.90 18.55 -1.76
CA GLY A 129 12.56 18.71 -1.22
C GLY A 129 12.36 18.26 0.23
N ILE A 130 13.45 18.00 0.98
CA ILE A 130 13.40 17.63 2.41
C ILE A 130 12.54 18.57 3.26
N PRO A 131 12.53 19.91 3.06
CA PRO A 131 11.71 20.81 3.89
C PRO A 131 10.22 20.78 3.56
N PHE A 132 9.82 20.29 2.39
CA PHE A 132 8.46 20.41 1.87
C PHE A 132 7.56 19.25 2.33
N VAL A 133 7.61 18.98 3.64
CA VAL A 133 6.80 17.93 4.28
C VAL A 133 5.41 18.48 4.60
N GLY A 134 4.37 17.77 4.15
CA GLY A 134 2.98 18.14 4.37
C GLY A 134 2.57 19.46 3.68
N TYR A 135 1.39 19.97 4.00
CA TYR A 135 0.75 21.07 3.26
C TYR A 135 0.86 22.45 3.94
N LYS A 136 1.56 22.55 5.07
CA LYS A 136 1.58 23.76 5.91
C LYS A 136 2.82 24.59 5.63
N ALA A 137 2.67 25.73 4.97
CA ALA A 137 3.79 26.60 4.59
C ALA A 137 4.69 27.04 5.76
N TRP A 138 4.14 27.27 6.95
CA TRP A 138 4.94 27.62 8.14
C TRP A 138 5.91 26.50 8.53
N LEU A 139 5.54 25.23 8.32
CA LEU A 139 6.39 24.08 8.61
C LEU A 139 7.59 24.06 7.66
N TRP A 140 7.38 24.37 6.37
CA TRP A 140 8.45 24.46 5.38
C TRP A 140 9.47 25.54 5.76
N ILE A 141 9.00 26.71 6.19
CA ILE A 141 9.88 27.81 6.64
C ILE A 141 10.72 27.38 7.84
N VAL A 142 10.11 26.73 8.83
CA VAL A 142 10.80 26.22 10.02
C VAL A 142 11.85 25.17 9.64
N LEU A 143 11.54 24.25 8.73
CA LEU A 143 12.47 23.21 8.29
C LEU A 143 13.63 23.78 7.46
N ILE A 144 13.37 24.74 6.58
CA ILE A 144 14.42 25.49 5.85
C ILE A 144 15.34 26.20 6.86
N ALA A 145 14.76 26.92 7.82
CA ALA A 145 15.53 27.60 8.86
C ALA A 145 16.36 26.60 9.68
N ALA A 146 15.80 25.43 10.02
CA ALA A 146 16.51 24.38 10.73
C ALA A 146 17.70 23.84 9.94
N ILE A 147 17.56 23.61 8.63
CA ILE A 147 18.66 23.18 7.75
C ILE A 147 19.76 24.24 7.68
N VAL A 148 19.39 25.51 7.51
CA VAL A 148 20.35 26.63 7.47
C VAL A 148 21.06 26.76 8.81
N VAL A 149 20.32 26.77 9.92
CA VAL A 149 20.89 26.85 11.28
C VAL A 149 21.82 25.66 11.52
N PHE A 150 21.42 24.45 11.15
CA PHE A 150 22.25 23.25 11.25
C PHE A 150 23.55 23.40 10.44
N ALA A 151 23.45 23.81 9.17
CA ALA A 151 24.59 23.97 8.28
C ALA A 151 25.59 25.03 8.77
N PHE A 152 25.12 26.10 9.41
CA PHE A 152 25.96 27.22 9.82
C PHE A 152 26.40 27.17 11.30
N LYS A 153 25.58 26.64 12.21
CA LYS A 153 25.91 26.55 13.65
C LYS A 153 26.65 25.28 14.03
N TRP A 154 26.46 24.16 13.31
CA TRP A 154 27.12 22.92 13.68
C TRP A 154 28.58 22.90 13.24
N LYS A 155 29.48 23.30 14.14
CA LYS A 155 30.93 23.38 13.88
C LYS A 155 31.60 22.06 13.45
N LYS A 156 30.94 20.92 13.69
CA LYS A 156 31.44 19.59 13.29
C LYS A 156 31.09 19.23 11.83
N LEU A 157 30.33 20.07 11.13
CA LEU A 157 30.01 19.88 9.72
C LEU A 157 31.21 20.28 8.84
N SER A 158 32.17 19.37 8.69
CA SER A 158 33.35 19.59 7.84
C SER A 158 33.04 19.41 6.35
N GLY A 159 33.90 19.94 5.47
CA GLY A 159 33.78 19.75 4.01
C GLY A 159 33.75 18.27 3.60
N SER A 160 34.56 17.43 4.24
CA SER A 160 34.54 15.97 4.02
C SER A 160 33.19 15.32 4.44
N LEU A 161 32.59 15.78 5.53
CA LEU A 161 31.27 15.29 5.94
C LEU A 161 30.17 15.74 4.97
N ILE A 162 30.19 17.01 4.53
CA ILE A 162 29.29 17.52 3.48
C ILE A 162 29.44 16.69 2.21
N ASN A 163 30.68 16.45 1.77
CA ASN A 163 30.97 15.66 0.59
C ASN A 163 30.40 14.23 0.73
N THR A 164 30.60 13.58 1.88
CA THR A 164 30.05 12.24 2.14
C THR A 164 28.52 12.23 2.12
N ILE A 165 27.86 13.23 2.72
CA ILE A 165 26.40 13.35 2.71
C ILE A 165 25.88 13.55 1.28
N LEU A 166 26.49 14.46 0.51
CA LEU A 166 26.10 14.73 -0.86
C LEU A 166 26.37 13.55 -1.79
N LEU A 167 27.48 12.81 -1.61
CA LEU A 167 27.74 11.56 -2.34
C LEU A 167 26.70 10.50 -1.99
N SER A 168 26.36 10.35 -0.71
CA SER A 168 25.33 9.41 -0.26
C SER A 168 23.97 9.76 -0.84
N LEU A 169 23.62 11.05 -0.85
CA LEU A 169 22.40 11.55 -1.48
C LEU A 169 22.42 11.27 -2.99
N MET A 170 23.51 11.57 -3.69
CA MET A 170 23.65 11.35 -5.13
C MET A 170 23.38 9.88 -5.49
N VAL A 171 24.07 8.94 -4.84
CA VAL A 171 23.89 7.52 -5.15
C VAL A 171 22.53 6.98 -4.69
N MET A 172 21.94 7.56 -3.64
CA MET A 172 20.58 7.26 -3.23
C MET A 172 19.56 7.69 -4.29
N LEU A 173 19.72 8.90 -4.86
CA LEU A 173 18.86 9.41 -5.94
C LEU A 173 19.05 8.64 -7.25
N ILE A 174 20.29 8.19 -7.55
CA ILE A 174 20.54 7.28 -8.67
C ILE A 174 19.75 5.97 -8.48
N GLY A 175 19.74 5.41 -7.28
CA GLY A 175 18.93 4.24 -6.98
C GLY A 175 17.42 4.52 -7.05
N TYR A 176 16.99 5.69 -6.56
CA TYR A 176 15.60 6.15 -6.60
C TYR A 176 15.06 6.30 -8.03
N PHE A 177 15.93 6.55 -9.01
CA PHE A 177 15.57 6.62 -10.42
C PHE A 177 14.94 5.33 -10.98
N SER A 178 15.03 4.20 -10.25
CA SER A 178 14.25 3.00 -10.57
C SER A 178 12.73 3.24 -10.63
N TYR A 179 12.19 4.23 -9.91
CA TYR A 179 10.79 4.67 -10.07
C TYR A 179 10.49 5.30 -11.44
N GLY A 180 11.52 5.74 -12.17
CA GLY A 180 11.39 6.18 -13.55
C GLY A 180 10.81 5.10 -14.45
N LEU A 181 11.08 3.81 -14.17
CA LEU A 181 10.47 2.70 -14.91
C LEU A 181 8.95 2.72 -14.82
N THR A 182 8.38 3.05 -13.66
CA THR A 182 6.93 3.16 -13.46
C THR A 182 6.33 4.23 -14.35
N VAL A 183 6.96 5.41 -14.41
CA VAL A 183 6.50 6.54 -15.24
C VAL A 183 6.64 6.22 -16.73
N ILE A 184 7.77 5.65 -17.14
CA ILE A 184 8.04 5.27 -18.54
C ILE A 184 7.04 4.19 -18.98
N ARG A 185 6.83 3.16 -18.16
CA ARG A 185 5.87 2.08 -18.43
C ARG A 185 4.46 2.64 -18.56
N SER A 186 4.01 3.47 -17.61
CA SER A 186 2.67 4.06 -17.66
C SER A 186 2.48 4.98 -18.87
N SER A 187 3.53 5.72 -19.25
CA SER A 187 3.51 6.58 -20.46
C SER A 187 3.37 5.77 -21.76
N ALA A 188 3.78 4.50 -21.78
CA ALA A 188 3.57 3.58 -22.90
C ALA A 188 2.14 3.01 -22.95
N GLN A 189 1.31 3.31 -21.95
CA GLN A 189 -0.11 2.97 -21.87
C GLN A 189 -0.41 1.47 -22.07
N PRO A 190 0.22 0.56 -21.32
CA PRO A 190 -0.08 -0.87 -21.41
C PRO A 190 -1.54 -1.14 -21.01
N PRO A 191 -2.13 -2.27 -21.45
CA PRO A 191 -3.51 -2.64 -21.11
C PRO A 191 -3.75 -2.67 -19.61
N MET A 192 -2.72 -3.05 -18.85
CA MET A 192 -2.67 -2.94 -17.39
C MET A 192 -1.81 -1.75 -16.92
N ASP A 193 -2.45 -0.62 -16.64
CA ASP A 193 -1.79 0.59 -16.13
C ASP A 193 -2.54 1.21 -14.93
N GLN A 194 -2.46 0.54 -13.77
CA GLN A 194 -3.20 0.93 -12.57
C GLN A 194 -2.82 2.33 -12.06
N ASN A 195 -3.82 3.19 -11.90
CA ASN A 195 -3.70 4.61 -11.50
C ASN A 195 -2.94 5.53 -12.48
N SER A 196 -2.51 5.00 -13.64
CA SER A 196 -1.73 5.71 -14.67
C SER A 196 -0.70 6.72 -14.13
N PRO A 197 0.35 6.25 -13.42
CA PRO A 197 1.42 7.11 -12.86
C PRO A 197 2.38 7.66 -13.93
N ASP A 198 1.86 8.31 -14.98
CA ASP A 198 2.59 8.80 -16.16
C ASP A 198 3.15 10.23 -16.02
N ASN A 199 2.92 10.87 -14.86
CA ASN A 199 3.39 12.21 -14.53
C ASN A 199 3.70 12.35 -13.03
N MET A 200 4.40 13.42 -12.65
CA MET A 200 4.87 13.62 -11.27
C MET A 200 3.75 13.65 -10.22
N PHE A 201 2.57 14.22 -10.53
CA PHE A 201 1.43 14.26 -9.60
C PHE A 201 0.81 12.88 -9.40
N SER A 202 0.60 12.15 -10.50
CA SER A 202 0.12 10.76 -10.42
C SER A 202 1.13 9.83 -9.73
N LEU A 203 2.43 10.06 -9.93
CA LEU A 203 3.49 9.33 -9.25
C LEU A 203 3.51 9.64 -7.74
N GLU A 204 3.33 10.90 -7.34
CA GLU A 204 3.21 11.28 -5.93
C GLU A 204 2.07 10.51 -5.26
N ARG A 205 0.87 10.51 -5.87
CA ARG A 205 -0.29 9.76 -5.36
C ARG A 205 -0.03 8.26 -5.27
N TYR A 206 0.64 7.71 -6.28
CA TYR A 206 1.03 6.30 -6.33
C TYR A 206 1.97 5.95 -5.17
N LEU A 207 3.03 6.75 -4.95
CA LEU A 207 4.01 6.54 -3.87
C LEU A 207 3.42 6.74 -2.48
N ASN A 208 2.54 7.73 -2.32
CA ASN A 208 1.83 8.00 -1.08
C ASN A 208 0.70 7.02 -0.80
N ARG A 209 0.35 6.16 -1.77
CA ARG A 209 -0.70 5.15 -1.66
C ARG A 209 -2.05 5.74 -1.25
N GLU A 210 -2.37 6.94 -1.74
CA GLU A 210 -3.56 7.71 -1.33
C GLU A 210 -4.88 6.92 -1.48
N GLN A 211 -4.94 6.01 -2.47
CA GLN A 211 -6.09 5.13 -2.72
C GLN A 211 -6.49 4.23 -1.54
N TYR A 212 -5.57 3.93 -0.61
CA TYR A 212 -5.85 3.05 0.53
C TYR A 212 -6.32 3.79 1.79
N GLY A 213 -6.37 5.13 1.74
CA GLY A 213 -6.71 5.96 2.90
C GLY A 213 -5.63 5.95 3.98
N GLU A 214 -5.95 6.56 5.14
CA GLU A 214 -5.02 6.70 6.26
C GLU A 214 -5.41 5.87 7.47
N THR A 215 -4.42 5.25 8.10
CA THR A 215 -4.58 4.57 9.40
C THR A 215 -4.08 5.46 10.54
N PRO A 216 -4.84 5.66 11.62
CA PRO A 216 -4.38 6.44 12.76
C PRO A 216 -3.28 5.68 13.54
N LEU A 217 -2.17 6.35 13.87
CA LEU A 217 -1.04 5.73 14.57
C LEU A 217 -0.89 6.21 16.03
N LEU A 218 -0.69 7.52 16.21
CA LEU A 218 -0.47 8.13 17.53
C LEU A 218 -1.75 8.66 18.17
N TYR A 219 -2.62 9.28 17.39
CA TYR A 219 -3.91 9.79 17.85
C TYR A 219 -4.90 9.75 16.68
N GLY A 220 -6.14 9.39 16.96
CA GLY A 220 -7.17 9.39 15.93
C GLY A 220 -8.38 8.55 16.29
N GLN A 221 -9.09 8.14 15.26
CA GLN A 221 -10.40 7.51 15.35
C GLN A 221 -10.39 6.12 15.98
N THR A 222 -11.47 5.82 16.70
CA THR A 222 -11.87 4.46 17.09
C THR A 222 -12.95 3.95 16.14
N PHE A 223 -13.32 2.68 16.23
CA PHE A 223 -14.39 2.10 15.40
C PHE A 223 -15.78 2.73 15.63
N VAL A 224 -15.97 3.48 16.72
CA VAL A 224 -17.21 4.24 16.99
C VAL A 224 -17.07 5.74 16.68
N SER A 225 -15.92 6.19 16.20
CA SER A 225 -15.72 7.61 15.87
C SER A 225 -16.56 8.00 14.67
N GLU A 226 -17.29 9.11 14.84
CA GLU A 226 -18.13 9.70 13.82
C GLU A 226 -17.54 11.02 13.30
N VAL A 227 -17.96 11.43 12.11
CA VAL A 227 -17.56 12.72 11.53
C VAL A 227 -18.14 13.86 12.38
N LYS A 228 -17.38 14.92 12.57
CA LYS A 228 -17.81 16.13 13.28
C LYS A 228 -18.69 16.96 12.36
N TRP A 229 -19.88 17.32 12.83
CA TRP A 229 -20.87 18.09 12.08
C TRP A 229 -20.90 19.54 12.55
N LYS A 230 -21.07 20.47 11.62
CA LYS A 230 -21.34 21.89 11.90
C LYS A 230 -22.74 22.24 11.43
N ARG A 231 -23.48 22.99 12.24
CA ARG A 231 -24.77 23.55 11.86
C ARG A 231 -24.55 24.71 10.89
N SER A 232 -25.14 24.62 9.69
CA SER A 232 -25.19 25.67 8.67
C SER A 232 -26.65 25.96 8.37
N GLY A 233 -27.23 26.95 9.06
CA GLY A 233 -28.67 27.22 9.03
C GLY A 233 -29.50 26.08 9.64
N ASN A 234 -30.46 25.55 8.88
CA ASN A 234 -31.26 24.37 9.26
C ASN A 234 -30.61 23.02 8.91
N ASN A 235 -29.47 23.04 8.20
CA ASN A 235 -28.81 21.83 7.75
C ASN A 235 -27.54 21.54 8.56
N CYS A 236 -27.19 20.26 8.66
CA CYS A 236 -25.95 19.78 9.26
C CYS A 236 -24.99 19.40 8.14
N ILE A 237 -23.80 19.99 8.14
CA ILE A 237 -22.75 19.67 7.17
C ILE A 237 -21.54 19.03 7.87
N PRO A 238 -20.94 17.97 7.31
CA PRO A 238 -19.73 17.38 7.86
C PRO A 238 -18.56 18.35 7.69
N ILE A 239 -17.64 18.36 8.65
CA ILE A 239 -16.43 19.17 8.60
C ILE A 239 -15.31 18.38 7.94
N TYR A 240 -14.74 18.94 6.88
CA TYR A 240 -13.55 18.40 6.23
C TYR A 240 -12.35 19.34 6.42
N GLU A 241 -11.17 18.77 6.64
CA GLU A 241 -9.89 19.46 6.55
C GLU A 241 -9.42 19.41 5.09
N LYS A 242 -9.30 20.57 4.45
CA LYS A 242 -8.73 20.70 3.10
C LYS A 242 -7.22 20.48 3.16
N ARG A 243 -6.75 19.49 2.40
CA ARG A 243 -5.35 19.20 2.09
C ARG A 243 -5.08 19.65 0.65
N GLY A 244 -3.83 19.49 0.19
CA GLY A 244 -3.34 20.06 -1.07
C GLY A 244 -4.25 19.85 -2.29
N ALA A 245 -4.08 20.73 -3.29
CA ALA A 245 -4.80 20.63 -4.55
C ALA A 245 -4.42 19.35 -5.32
N VAL A 246 -5.42 18.70 -5.90
CA VAL A 246 -5.24 17.53 -6.77
C VAL A 246 -5.07 18.03 -8.20
N TRP A 247 -3.84 17.93 -8.70
CA TRP A 247 -3.50 18.28 -10.08
C TRP A 247 -3.68 17.06 -10.99
N ASN A 248 -4.33 17.27 -12.13
CA ASN A 248 -4.46 16.29 -13.19
C ASN A 248 -4.21 16.95 -14.55
N LYS A 249 -3.86 16.13 -15.54
CA LYS A 249 -3.75 16.57 -16.93
C LYS A 249 -5.12 17.03 -17.41
N LYS A 250 -5.16 18.22 -18.02
CA LYS A 250 -6.35 18.70 -18.69
C LYS A 250 -6.46 17.94 -20.02
N ALA A 251 -7.57 17.22 -20.20
CA ALA A 251 -7.92 16.64 -21.49
C ALA A 251 -7.99 17.72 -22.56
N LYS A 252 -7.38 17.46 -23.72
CA LYS A 252 -7.38 18.39 -24.85
C LYS A 252 -8.71 18.32 -25.58
N ASN A 253 -9.27 19.47 -25.93
CA ASN A 253 -10.43 19.55 -26.80
C ASN A 253 -10.03 19.52 -28.29
N SER A 254 -8.78 19.85 -28.61
CA SER A 254 -8.22 19.75 -29.96
C SER A 254 -6.75 19.33 -29.94
N PRO A 255 -6.23 18.69 -31.01
CA PRO A 255 -4.82 18.28 -31.07
C PRO A 255 -3.82 19.43 -30.88
N ASP A 256 -4.19 20.64 -31.31
CA ASP A 256 -3.36 21.85 -31.23
C ASP A 256 -3.38 22.53 -29.85
N GLU A 257 -4.27 22.10 -28.94
CA GLU A 257 -4.32 22.65 -27.59
C GLU A 257 -3.02 22.32 -26.84
N LYS A 258 -2.44 23.32 -26.18
CA LYS A 258 -1.25 23.12 -25.36
C LYS A 258 -1.57 22.26 -24.14
N ASP A 259 -0.60 21.43 -23.75
CA ASP A 259 -0.66 20.67 -22.50
C ASP A 259 -0.86 21.62 -21.31
N ARG A 260 -1.73 21.23 -20.38
CA ARG A 260 -2.00 22.01 -19.17
C ARG A 260 -2.41 21.09 -18.03
N TYR A 261 -1.99 21.41 -16.82
CA TYR A 261 -2.56 20.83 -15.60
C TYR A 261 -3.69 21.70 -15.06
N GLU A 262 -4.73 21.06 -14.55
CA GLU A 262 -5.83 21.71 -13.85
C GLU A 262 -6.08 21.09 -12.47
N ILE A 263 -6.68 21.87 -11.59
CA ILE A 263 -7.11 21.40 -10.28
C ILE A 263 -8.48 20.76 -10.47
N THR A 264 -8.57 19.45 -10.24
CA THR A 264 -9.85 18.71 -10.32
C THR A 264 -10.51 18.57 -8.95
N GLY A 265 -9.78 18.88 -7.88
CA GLY A 265 -10.30 18.80 -6.52
C GLY A 265 -9.24 19.14 -5.47
N TYR A 266 -9.60 18.93 -4.22
CA TYR A 266 -8.70 19.03 -3.08
C TYR A 266 -8.74 17.71 -2.31
N ASN A 267 -7.59 17.26 -1.83
CA ASN A 267 -7.55 16.12 -0.93
C ASN A 267 -8.25 16.53 0.37
N GLU A 268 -9.40 15.96 0.71
CA GLU A 268 -10.15 16.34 1.91
C GLU A 268 -10.18 15.19 2.91
N ARG A 269 -10.00 15.52 4.20
CA ARG A 269 -10.09 14.52 5.28
C ARG A 269 -11.24 14.88 6.22
N PRO A 270 -12.17 13.95 6.52
CA PRO A 270 -13.20 14.23 7.51
C PRO A 270 -12.58 14.46 8.89
N VAL A 271 -12.99 15.55 9.55
CA VAL A 271 -12.62 15.82 10.93
C VAL A 271 -13.52 14.98 11.82
N MET A 272 -12.94 14.06 12.58
CA MET A 272 -13.69 13.16 13.47
C MET A 272 -14.04 13.85 14.80
N ALA A 273 -15.12 13.44 15.45
CA ALA A 273 -15.51 13.94 16.77
C ALA A 273 -14.43 13.63 17.83
N ASP A 274 -13.97 14.68 18.52
CA ASP A 274 -12.79 14.63 19.39
C ASP A 274 -13.01 13.70 20.60
N GLU A 275 -14.25 13.66 21.11
CA GLU A 275 -14.66 12.84 22.25
C GLU A 275 -14.54 11.34 21.97
N LEU A 276 -14.65 10.95 20.70
CA LEU A 276 -14.65 9.55 20.26
C LEU A 276 -13.25 9.08 19.82
N ASN A 277 -12.33 10.02 19.59
CA ASN A 277 -10.94 9.74 19.27
C ASN A 277 -10.13 9.33 20.51
N MET A 278 -9.04 8.61 20.33
CA MET A 278 -8.16 8.22 21.42
C MET A 278 -6.68 8.28 21.05
N PHE A 279 -5.83 8.33 22.07
CA PHE A 279 -4.40 8.13 21.91
C PHE A 279 -4.10 6.65 21.63
N PHE A 280 -3.19 6.40 20.68
CA PHE A 280 -2.75 5.09 20.24
C PHE A 280 -3.92 4.14 19.84
N PRO A 281 -4.80 4.54 18.91
CA PRO A 281 -5.96 3.73 18.54
C PRO A 281 -5.53 2.48 17.76
N ARG A 282 -5.98 1.30 18.18
CA ARG A 282 -5.74 -0.01 17.56
C ARG A 282 -7.04 -0.62 17.02
N MET A 283 -8.15 -0.25 17.63
CA MET A 283 -9.52 -0.62 17.23
C MET A 283 -10.17 0.54 16.45
N HIS A 284 -9.72 0.80 15.23
CA HIS A 284 -10.04 2.03 14.47
C HIS A 284 -11.03 1.87 13.32
N SER A 285 -11.19 0.65 12.79
CA SER A 285 -12.02 0.42 11.62
C SER A 285 -13.49 0.24 11.98
N ALA A 286 -14.38 0.99 11.30
CA ALA A 286 -15.82 0.97 11.54
C ALA A 286 -16.58 -0.11 10.73
N ARG A 287 -15.89 -1.04 10.05
CA ARG A 287 -16.57 -2.14 9.34
C ARG A 287 -17.16 -3.13 10.33
N GLU A 288 -18.36 -3.62 10.06
CA GLU A 288 -19.11 -4.50 10.98
C GLU A 288 -18.35 -5.79 11.33
N ASP A 289 -17.75 -6.43 10.33
CA ASP A 289 -16.91 -7.63 10.49
C ASP A 289 -15.69 -7.35 11.40
N HIS A 290 -15.09 -6.17 11.25
CA HIS A 290 -13.99 -5.76 12.12
C HIS A 290 -14.44 -5.47 13.54
N ILE A 291 -15.60 -4.82 13.72
CA ILE A 291 -16.16 -4.51 15.04
C ILE A 291 -16.44 -5.80 15.83
N ALA A 292 -17.01 -6.82 15.18
CA ALA A 292 -17.25 -8.11 15.81
C ALA A 292 -15.94 -8.74 16.30
N ALA A 293 -14.93 -8.79 15.45
CA ALA A 293 -13.61 -9.33 15.79
C ALA A 293 -12.91 -8.51 16.89
N TYR A 294 -12.95 -7.18 16.81
CA TYR A 294 -12.42 -6.29 17.84
C TYR A 294 -13.02 -6.60 19.21
N LYS A 295 -14.34 -6.82 19.29
CA LYS A 295 -15.03 -7.16 20.53
C LYS A 295 -14.60 -8.53 21.07
N ALA A 296 -14.46 -9.53 20.18
CA ALA A 296 -14.00 -10.87 20.54
C ALA A 296 -12.56 -10.86 21.10
N TRP A 297 -11.63 -10.23 20.40
CA TRP A 297 -10.20 -10.20 20.77
C TRP A 297 -9.87 -9.33 21.99
N SER A 298 -10.76 -8.41 22.37
CA SER A 298 -10.55 -7.48 23.50
C SER A 298 -11.42 -7.76 24.73
N ASN A 299 -12.37 -8.70 24.64
CA ASN A 299 -13.41 -8.89 25.67
C ASN A 299 -14.08 -7.54 26.03
N PHE A 300 -14.68 -6.93 25.00
CA PHE A 300 -15.17 -5.56 25.02
C PHE A 300 -16.39 -5.37 25.93
N GLN A 301 -16.32 -4.36 26.79
CA GLN A 301 -17.40 -3.81 27.60
C GLN A 301 -17.68 -2.36 27.21
N GLY A 302 -16.63 -1.59 26.91
CA GLY A 302 -16.67 -0.20 26.48
C GLY A 302 -17.01 0.80 27.61
N LYS A 303 -16.82 2.08 27.32
CA LYS A 303 -17.19 3.22 28.16
C LYS A 303 -18.24 4.06 27.44
N LYS A 304 -19.34 4.37 28.11
CA LYS A 304 -20.34 5.31 27.60
C LYS A 304 -19.72 6.69 27.42
N VAL A 305 -19.73 7.19 26.19
CA VAL A 305 -19.31 8.55 25.85
C VAL A 305 -20.42 9.20 25.07
N THR A 306 -20.80 10.40 25.49
CA THR A 306 -21.78 11.22 24.80
C THR A 306 -21.07 12.23 23.94
N TYR A 307 -21.45 12.34 22.68
CA TYR A 307 -20.92 13.32 21.75
C TYR A 307 -22.07 14.10 21.09
N ASP A 308 -21.75 15.29 20.59
CA ASP A 308 -22.73 16.13 19.90
C ASP A 308 -22.74 15.84 18.40
N LYS A 309 -23.90 15.45 17.89
CA LYS A 309 -24.17 15.26 16.47
C LYS A 309 -25.16 16.34 16.05
N CYS A 310 -24.61 17.50 15.67
CA CYS A 310 -25.39 18.63 15.20
C CYS A 310 -26.48 19.11 16.20
N GLY A 311 -26.13 19.23 17.48
CA GLY A 311 -27.04 19.65 18.55
C GLY A 311 -27.85 18.52 19.18
N GLN A 312 -27.77 17.29 18.67
CA GLN A 312 -28.32 16.10 19.31
C GLN A 312 -27.22 15.32 20.03
N LYS A 313 -27.43 15.05 21.32
CA LYS A 313 -26.50 14.24 22.12
C LYS A 313 -26.76 12.77 21.87
N GLU A 314 -25.82 12.08 21.22
CA GLU A 314 -25.83 10.63 21.07
C GLU A 314 -24.84 10.00 22.04
N THR A 315 -25.16 8.84 22.59
CA THR A 315 -24.27 8.07 23.47
C THR A 315 -23.83 6.80 22.79
N VAL A 316 -22.52 6.60 22.68
CA VAL A 316 -21.89 5.40 22.10
C VAL A 316 -20.97 4.72 23.11
N MET A 317 -20.72 3.44 22.89
CA MET A 317 -19.79 2.64 23.70
C MET A 317 -18.39 2.72 23.09
N LYS A 318 -17.56 3.60 23.63
CA LYS A 318 -16.17 3.80 23.17
C LYS A 318 -15.24 2.77 23.81
N PRO A 319 -14.28 2.18 23.07
CA PRO A 319 -13.26 1.32 23.67
C PRO A 319 -12.42 2.07 24.71
N THR A 320 -12.15 1.41 25.82
CA THR A 320 -11.20 1.86 26.84
C THR A 320 -9.76 1.62 26.37
N MET A 321 -8.80 2.33 26.99
CA MET A 321 -7.37 2.10 26.69
C MET A 321 -6.94 0.66 27.01
N VAL A 322 -7.52 0.04 28.03
CA VAL A 322 -7.22 -1.35 28.42
C VAL A 322 -7.69 -2.32 27.35
N GLU A 323 -8.92 -2.18 26.83
CA GLU A 323 -9.43 -3.01 25.73
C GLU A 323 -8.62 -2.82 24.45
N ASN A 324 -8.25 -1.57 24.15
CA ASN A 324 -7.41 -1.22 23.02
C ASN A 324 -6.02 -1.87 23.11
N LEU A 325 -5.38 -1.85 24.29
CA LEU A 325 -4.11 -2.53 24.52
C LEU A 325 -4.26 -4.06 24.53
N ARG A 326 -5.38 -4.58 25.04
CA ARG A 326 -5.65 -6.01 25.00
C ARG A 326 -5.72 -6.49 23.56
N PHE A 327 -6.43 -5.78 22.68
CA PHE A 327 -6.43 -6.07 21.24
C PHE A 327 -5.03 -6.00 20.62
N PHE A 328 -4.25 -4.96 20.97
CA PHE A 328 -2.87 -4.83 20.49
C PHE A 328 -2.03 -6.06 20.86
N PHE A 329 -2.07 -6.50 22.11
CA PHE A 329 -1.27 -7.64 22.56
C PHE A 329 -1.82 -8.99 22.08
N SER A 330 -3.14 -9.21 22.13
CA SER A 330 -3.75 -10.49 21.78
C SER A 330 -3.73 -10.73 20.27
N TYR A 331 -4.17 -9.76 19.48
CA TYR A 331 -4.26 -9.89 18.03
C TYR A 331 -2.99 -9.39 17.33
N GLN A 332 -2.62 -8.12 17.48
CA GLN A 332 -1.58 -7.52 16.64
C GLN A 332 -0.16 -8.04 16.98
N VAL A 333 0.16 -8.28 18.25
CA VAL A 333 1.48 -8.76 18.67
C VAL A 333 1.51 -10.30 18.75
N ASN A 334 0.55 -10.93 19.42
CA ASN A 334 0.59 -12.38 19.59
C ASN A 334 0.12 -13.11 18.33
N TYR A 335 -1.13 -12.91 17.91
CA TYR A 335 -1.70 -13.62 16.76
C TYR A 335 -1.05 -13.25 15.42
N MET A 336 -0.76 -11.97 15.19
CA MET A 336 -0.24 -11.49 13.91
C MET A 336 1.28 -11.45 13.82
N TYR A 337 2.04 -11.60 14.91
CA TYR A 337 3.51 -11.60 14.84
C TYR A 337 4.11 -12.84 15.50
N TRP A 338 3.89 -13.06 16.80
CA TRP A 338 4.50 -14.19 17.51
C TRP A 338 4.04 -15.54 16.97
N ARG A 339 2.79 -15.68 16.53
CA ARG A 339 2.29 -16.91 15.89
C ARG A 339 3.14 -17.32 14.68
N TYR A 340 3.36 -16.41 13.73
CA TYR A 340 4.19 -16.70 12.56
C TYR A 340 5.67 -16.81 12.89
N PHE A 341 6.16 -16.05 13.86
CA PHE A 341 7.50 -16.24 14.38
C PHE A 341 7.67 -17.69 14.87
N MET A 342 6.70 -18.21 15.61
CA MET A 342 6.71 -19.60 16.08
C MET A 342 6.48 -20.61 14.95
N TRP A 343 5.71 -20.29 13.91
CA TRP A 343 5.64 -21.13 12.70
C TRP A 343 7.01 -21.39 12.08
N ASN A 344 7.93 -20.42 12.17
CA ASN A 344 9.27 -20.53 11.60
C ASN A 344 10.29 -21.19 12.55
N PHE A 345 10.09 -21.08 13.87
CA PHE A 345 11.12 -21.49 14.84
C PHE A 345 10.69 -22.60 15.83
N ALA A 346 9.42 -22.99 15.83
CA ALA A 346 8.88 -24.09 16.64
C ALA A 346 8.12 -25.14 15.80
N GLY A 347 7.24 -24.68 14.90
CA GLY A 347 6.40 -25.54 14.07
C GLY A 347 5.04 -24.91 13.74
N ARG A 348 4.36 -25.47 12.74
CA ARG A 348 3.09 -24.97 12.18
C ARG A 348 2.01 -26.03 12.26
N GLN A 349 0.81 -25.65 12.70
CA GLN A 349 -0.32 -26.57 12.83
C GLN A 349 -0.94 -26.93 11.48
N ASN A 350 -1.14 -25.93 10.62
CA ASN A 350 -1.66 -26.08 9.25
C ASN A 350 -1.59 -24.72 8.53
N ASP A 351 -1.98 -24.72 7.26
CA ASP A 351 -2.07 -23.53 6.41
C ASP A 351 -3.47 -22.90 6.32
N ILE A 352 -4.38 -23.29 7.21
CA ILE A 352 -5.73 -22.76 7.27
C ILE A 352 -5.73 -21.42 8.02
N GLN A 353 -6.28 -20.38 7.41
CA GLN A 353 -6.40 -19.07 8.03
C GLN A 353 -7.43 -19.10 9.17
N GLY A 354 -7.00 -18.78 10.39
CA GLY A 354 -7.89 -18.53 11.51
C GLY A 354 -8.44 -17.10 11.49
N THR A 355 -9.68 -16.91 11.95
CA THR A 355 -10.35 -15.60 11.97
C THR A 355 -10.64 -15.11 13.39
N MET A 356 -10.87 -16.03 14.33
CA MET A 356 -11.28 -15.73 15.71
C MET A 356 -10.46 -16.45 16.78
N GLY A 357 -9.32 -17.04 16.41
CA GLY A 357 -8.48 -17.79 17.35
C GLY A 357 -8.97 -19.21 17.53
N GLU A 358 -9.51 -19.80 16.47
CA GLU A 358 -9.93 -21.19 16.41
C GLU A 358 -8.75 -22.11 16.74
N LEU A 359 -8.95 -23.07 17.65
CA LEU A 359 -7.87 -23.97 18.10
C LEU A 359 -7.34 -24.87 16.99
N HIS A 360 -8.13 -25.11 15.93
CA HIS A 360 -7.80 -26.02 14.84
C HIS A 360 -7.31 -25.31 13.56
N ALA A 361 -7.23 -23.97 13.53
CA ALA A 361 -6.86 -23.22 12.32
C ALA A 361 -5.69 -22.28 12.59
N GLY A 362 -4.58 -22.53 11.89
CA GLY A 362 -3.47 -21.61 11.80
C GLY A 362 -2.69 -21.37 13.10
N ASN A 363 -2.72 -22.26 14.09
CA ASN A 363 -1.87 -22.09 15.26
C ASN A 363 -0.44 -22.55 15.01
N TRP A 364 0.47 -22.25 15.93
CA TRP A 364 1.80 -22.82 15.95
C TRP A 364 1.82 -24.03 16.88
N ILE A 365 2.71 -24.97 16.60
CA ILE A 365 2.95 -26.15 17.43
C ILE A 365 4.45 -26.38 17.58
N THR A 366 4.83 -27.38 18.36
CA THR A 366 6.22 -27.77 18.57
C THR A 366 6.55 -29.14 17.97
N GLY A 367 5.59 -30.07 17.92
CA GLY A 367 5.83 -31.50 17.70
C GLY A 367 6.08 -32.28 19.00
N ILE A 368 6.11 -31.60 20.15
CA ILE A 368 6.23 -32.21 21.48
C ILE A 368 4.82 -32.36 22.05
N LYS A 369 4.31 -33.60 22.05
CA LYS A 369 2.91 -33.94 22.37
C LYS A 369 2.36 -33.24 23.62
N PHE A 370 3.12 -33.20 24.72
CA PHE A 370 2.67 -32.58 25.96
C PHE A 370 2.46 -31.06 25.84
N ILE A 371 3.35 -30.37 25.12
CA ILE A 371 3.25 -28.92 24.90
C ILE A 371 2.10 -28.63 23.94
N ASP A 372 2.03 -29.38 22.84
CA ASP A 372 1.01 -29.18 21.82
C ASP A 372 -0.40 -29.43 22.39
N ARG A 373 -0.57 -30.43 23.26
CA ARG A 373 -1.84 -30.67 23.97
C ARG A 373 -2.31 -29.47 24.79
N MET A 374 -1.39 -28.71 25.39
CA MET A 374 -1.74 -27.49 26.13
C MET A 374 -2.07 -26.30 25.23
N LEU A 375 -1.51 -26.25 24.02
CA LEU A 375 -1.69 -25.14 23.08
C LEU A 375 -2.96 -25.28 22.24
N VAL A 376 -3.17 -26.46 21.66
CA VAL A 376 -4.17 -26.70 20.62
C VAL A 376 -5.05 -27.93 20.87
N GLY A 377 -4.86 -28.62 22.00
CA GLY A 377 -5.58 -29.86 22.33
C GLY A 377 -4.92 -31.13 21.78
N ASP A 378 -5.60 -32.26 21.90
CA ASP A 378 -5.02 -33.54 21.48
C ASP A 378 -4.97 -33.68 19.95
N MET A 379 -3.75 -33.66 19.42
CA MET A 379 -3.49 -33.76 17.98
C MET A 379 -3.68 -35.18 17.43
N ASP A 380 -3.58 -36.21 18.29
CA ASP A 380 -3.75 -37.61 17.86
C ASP A 380 -5.23 -37.90 17.50
N GLU A 381 -6.17 -37.10 18.03
CA GLU A 381 -7.62 -37.21 17.77
C GLU A 381 -8.10 -36.34 16.60
N MET A 382 -7.21 -35.63 15.92
CA MET A 382 -7.60 -34.77 14.79
C MET A 382 -8.09 -35.57 13.59
N PRO A 383 -9.03 -34.99 12.79
CA PRO A 383 -9.41 -35.52 11.49
C PRO A 383 -8.19 -35.75 10.58
N ASP A 384 -8.25 -36.80 9.77
CA ASP A 384 -7.14 -37.17 8.88
C ASP A 384 -6.79 -36.06 7.89
N GLU A 385 -7.76 -35.26 7.46
CA GLU A 385 -7.54 -34.09 6.60
C GLU A 385 -6.58 -33.06 7.23
N LEU A 386 -6.68 -32.82 8.54
CA LEU A 386 -5.78 -31.90 9.24
C LEU A 386 -4.40 -32.54 9.49
N LYS A 387 -4.35 -33.86 9.71
CA LYS A 387 -3.08 -34.60 9.88
C LYS A 387 -2.28 -34.71 8.59
N GLN A 388 -2.97 -34.77 7.45
CA GLN A 388 -2.38 -34.83 6.12
C GLN A 388 -2.18 -33.44 5.49
N ASN A 389 -2.51 -32.38 6.22
CA ASN A 389 -2.25 -31.02 5.76
C ASN A 389 -0.74 -30.82 5.58
N LYS A 390 -0.34 -30.35 4.41
CA LYS A 390 1.08 -30.14 4.08
C LYS A 390 1.75 -29.11 4.98
N GLY A 391 1.01 -28.12 5.49
CA GLY A 391 1.53 -27.12 6.42
C GLY A 391 1.69 -27.62 7.87
N TYR A 392 1.60 -28.93 8.11
CA TYR A 392 1.78 -29.53 9.43
C TYR A 392 3.26 -29.84 9.72
N ASN A 393 3.99 -28.83 10.21
CA ASN A 393 5.46 -28.84 10.27
C ASN A 393 5.95 -28.85 11.73
N ARG A 394 6.93 -29.70 12.07
CA ARG A 394 7.41 -29.91 13.45
C ARG A 394 8.93 -29.72 13.57
N TYR A 395 9.35 -28.66 14.26
CA TYR A 395 10.77 -28.37 14.46
C TYR A 395 11.27 -28.65 15.87
N TYR A 396 10.39 -29.12 16.77
CA TYR A 396 10.71 -29.46 18.16
C TYR A 396 11.37 -28.31 18.93
N MET A 397 11.07 -27.06 18.54
CA MET A 397 11.70 -25.83 19.04
C MET A 397 13.23 -25.76 18.86
N LEU A 398 13.84 -26.65 18.09
CA LEU A 398 15.31 -26.67 17.90
C LEU A 398 15.84 -25.34 17.34
N PRO A 399 15.23 -24.74 16.29
CA PRO A 399 15.66 -23.42 15.81
C PRO A 399 15.50 -22.32 16.87
N LEU A 400 14.38 -22.31 17.60
CA LEU A 400 14.11 -21.36 18.67
C LEU A 400 15.16 -21.45 19.79
N ILE A 401 15.46 -22.66 20.26
CA ILE A 401 16.45 -22.90 21.31
C ILE A 401 17.83 -22.43 20.88
N LEU A 402 18.26 -22.75 19.65
CA LEU A 402 19.53 -22.24 19.12
C LEU A 402 19.53 -20.71 19.08
N GLY A 403 18.46 -20.08 18.60
CA GLY A 403 18.37 -18.63 18.58
C GLY A 403 18.47 -18.00 19.97
N LEU A 404 17.78 -18.57 20.97
CA LEU A 404 17.89 -18.13 22.37
C LEU A 404 19.31 -18.30 22.93
N LEU A 405 19.97 -19.41 22.65
CA LEU A 405 21.37 -19.63 23.02
C LEU A 405 22.30 -18.60 22.35
N GLY A 406 22.04 -18.26 21.09
CA GLY A 406 22.74 -17.21 20.36
C GLY A 406 22.57 -15.82 20.97
N ILE A 407 21.34 -15.47 21.37
CA ILE A 407 21.04 -14.23 22.11
C ILE A 407 21.87 -14.18 23.40
N LEU A 408 21.82 -15.25 24.21
CA LEU A 408 22.56 -15.31 25.47
C LEU A 408 24.07 -15.22 25.20
N ALA A 409 24.59 -15.97 24.24
CA ALA A 409 26.00 -15.93 23.87
C ALA A 409 26.47 -14.53 23.43
N GLN A 410 25.63 -13.80 22.70
CA GLN A 410 25.93 -12.45 22.26
C GLN A 410 25.82 -11.46 23.43
N ALA A 411 24.76 -11.53 24.23
CA ALA A 411 24.53 -10.65 25.38
C ALA A 411 25.61 -10.80 26.47
N TYR A 412 26.10 -12.02 26.70
CA TYR A 412 27.17 -12.32 27.66
C TYR A 412 28.58 -12.33 27.03
N GLY A 413 28.70 -12.02 25.74
CA GLY A 413 29.98 -12.00 24.99
C GLY A 413 30.91 -10.81 25.30
N GLY A 414 30.77 -10.19 26.48
CA GLY A 414 31.49 -8.99 26.87
C GLY A 414 31.07 -7.73 26.09
N LYS A 415 31.91 -6.68 26.12
CA LYS A 415 31.58 -5.37 25.52
C LYS A 415 31.19 -5.45 24.03
N LYS A 416 31.97 -6.18 23.22
CA LYS A 416 31.70 -6.37 21.78
C LYS A 416 30.45 -7.21 21.54
N GLY A 417 30.18 -8.20 22.40
CA GLY A 417 28.96 -8.99 22.36
C GLY A 417 27.72 -8.11 22.57
N VAL A 418 27.69 -7.32 23.63
CA VAL A 418 26.56 -6.40 23.94
C VAL A 418 26.33 -5.39 22.81
N GLN A 419 27.40 -4.84 22.21
CA GLN A 419 27.28 -3.96 21.04
C GLN A 419 26.63 -4.68 19.86
N GLY A 420 27.07 -5.90 19.55
CA GLY A 420 26.46 -6.74 18.53
C GLY A 420 25.00 -7.06 18.82
N PHE A 421 24.68 -7.35 20.09
CA PHE A 421 23.31 -7.64 20.54
C PHE A 421 22.38 -6.48 20.21
N TRP A 422 22.76 -5.24 20.53
CA TRP A 422 21.92 -4.09 20.22
C TRP A 422 21.73 -3.89 18.71
N ILE A 423 22.75 -4.13 17.90
CA ILE A 423 22.61 -4.06 16.43
C ILE A 423 21.58 -5.09 15.93
N THR A 424 21.75 -6.36 16.30
CA THR A 424 20.85 -7.45 15.85
C THR A 424 19.44 -7.28 16.44
N PHE A 425 19.34 -6.86 17.70
CA PHE A 425 18.06 -6.61 18.37
C PHE A 425 17.27 -5.50 17.69
N PHE A 426 17.90 -4.37 17.36
CA PHE A 426 17.18 -3.29 16.65
C PHE A 426 16.85 -3.68 15.22
N LEU A 427 17.67 -4.50 14.54
CA LEU A 427 17.27 -5.07 13.26
C LEU A 427 16.02 -5.94 13.41
N PHE A 428 16.01 -6.88 14.38
CA PHE A 428 14.87 -7.74 14.70
C PHE A 428 13.61 -6.95 15.09
N PHE A 429 13.75 -5.97 15.98
CA PHE A 429 12.65 -5.16 16.47
C PHE A 429 12.06 -4.28 15.37
N MET A 430 12.90 -3.59 14.61
CA MET A 430 12.46 -2.65 13.57
C MET A 430 11.80 -3.37 12.39
N THR A 431 12.30 -4.55 12.03
CA THR A 431 11.75 -5.36 10.92
C THR A 431 10.68 -6.35 11.36
N GLY A 432 10.25 -6.28 12.62
CA GLY A 432 9.21 -7.14 13.20
C GLY A 432 8.17 -6.33 13.96
N LEU A 433 8.33 -6.21 15.27
CA LEU A 433 7.37 -5.54 16.15
C LEU A 433 7.10 -4.07 15.78
N ALA A 434 8.07 -3.32 15.26
CA ALA A 434 7.83 -1.94 14.83
C ALA A 434 6.91 -1.86 13.60
N ILE A 435 6.92 -2.87 12.73
CA ILE A 435 6.01 -2.97 11.59
C ILE A 435 4.57 -3.15 12.08
N VAL A 436 4.35 -3.91 13.14
CA VAL A 436 3.02 -4.06 13.77
C VAL A 436 2.47 -2.70 14.21
N LEU A 437 3.32 -1.86 14.82
CA LEU A 437 2.96 -0.51 15.25
C LEU A 437 2.60 0.39 14.06
N TYR A 438 3.39 0.32 12.98
CA TYR A 438 3.25 1.14 11.77
C TYR A 438 2.06 0.73 10.91
N LEU A 439 1.85 -0.56 10.67
CA LEU A 439 0.75 -1.05 9.84
C LEU A 439 -0.61 -0.93 10.53
N ASN A 440 -0.63 -0.95 11.88
CA ASN A 440 -1.84 -0.90 12.70
C ASN A 440 -2.98 -1.78 12.14
N GLN A 441 -2.65 -3.05 11.90
CA GLN A 441 -3.48 -3.99 11.15
C GLN A 441 -4.86 -4.19 11.79
N THR A 442 -5.90 -4.16 10.96
CA THR A 442 -7.27 -4.51 11.37
C THR A 442 -7.43 -6.03 11.44
N PRO A 443 -8.42 -6.55 12.19
CA PRO A 443 -8.81 -7.96 12.12
C PRO A 443 -9.23 -8.37 10.71
N ASN A 444 -9.33 -9.68 10.47
CA ASN A 444 -9.80 -10.26 9.20
C ASN A 444 -9.07 -9.75 7.97
N GLN A 445 -7.73 -9.70 8.04
CA GLN A 445 -6.94 -9.35 6.85
C GLN A 445 -7.23 -10.35 5.73
N PRO A 446 -7.39 -9.89 4.46
CA PRO A 446 -7.67 -10.78 3.33
C PRO A 446 -6.59 -11.84 3.08
N ARG A 447 -5.39 -11.62 3.62
CA ARG A 447 -4.26 -12.55 3.58
C ARG A 447 -3.49 -12.44 4.90
N GLU A 448 -2.95 -13.57 5.33
CA GLU A 448 -1.93 -13.64 6.37
C GLU A 448 -0.73 -12.74 5.96
N ARG A 449 -0.27 -11.82 6.82
CA ARG A 449 0.77 -10.80 6.49
C ARG A 449 2.16 -11.17 6.99
N ASP A 450 2.44 -12.46 7.06
CA ASP A 450 3.71 -13.02 7.53
C ASP A 450 4.93 -12.48 6.75
N TYR A 451 4.79 -12.27 5.44
CA TYR A 451 5.82 -11.71 4.57
C TYR A 451 6.33 -10.34 5.02
N ALA A 452 5.50 -9.54 5.71
CA ALA A 452 5.92 -8.25 6.23
C ALA A 452 6.97 -8.37 7.34
N TYR A 453 7.06 -9.53 8.00
CA TYR A 453 7.94 -9.79 9.14
C TYR A 453 9.18 -10.62 8.79
N ALA A 454 9.35 -11.02 7.53
CA ALA A 454 10.48 -11.85 7.09
C ALA A 454 11.85 -11.27 7.49
N GLY A 455 11.97 -9.94 7.52
CA GLY A 455 13.20 -9.27 7.98
C GLY A 455 13.57 -9.61 9.43
N SER A 456 12.60 -9.74 10.34
CA SER A 456 12.89 -10.10 11.73
C SER A 456 13.25 -11.58 11.86
N PHE A 457 12.68 -12.45 11.01
CA PHE A 457 13.05 -13.86 10.96
C PHE A 457 14.50 -14.02 10.51
N TYR A 458 14.93 -13.29 9.48
CA TYR A 458 16.34 -13.23 9.09
C TYR A 458 17.25 -12.71 10.20
N ALA A 459 16.82 -11.69 10.94
CA ALA A 459 17.57 -11.19 12.09
C ALA A 459 17.70 -12.25 13.20
N PHE A 460 16.66 -13.04 13.45
CA PHE A 460 16.70 -14.14 14.42
C PHE A 460 17.63 -15.28 13.97
N CYS A 461 17.69 -15.58 12.67
CA CYS A 461 18.63 -16.56 12.11
C CYS A 461 20.11 -16.17 12.34
N ILE A 462 20.43 -14.87 12.46
CA ILE A 462 21.78 -14.44 12.87
C ILE A 462 22.11 -14.97 14.26
N TRP A 463 21.16 -14.92 15.22
CA TRP A 463 21.36 -15.50 16.54
C TRP A 463 21.49 -17.02 16.50
N ILE A 464 20.68 -17.71 15.69
CA ILE A 464 20.84 -19.15 15.47
C ILE A 464 22.29 -19.49 15.04
N GLY A 465 22.84 -18.73 14.08
CA GLY A 465 24.23 -18.91 13.66
C GLY A 465 25.26 -18.61 14.76
N LEU A 466 25.03 -17.57 15.57
CA LEU A 466 25.89 -17.20 16.70
C LEU A 466 25.87 -18.21 17.85
N ALA A 467 24.86 -19.08 17.92
CA ALA A 467 24.80 -20.16 18.88
C ALA A 467 25.89 -21.21 18.64
N ILE A 468 26.27 -21.45 17.38
CA ILE A 468 27.22 -22.49 17.00
C ILE A 468 28.59 -22.26 17.65
N PRO A 469 29.25 -21.08 17.52
CA PRO A 469 30.50 -20.83 18.24
C PRO A 469 30.38 -20.96 19.76
N ALA A 470 29.22 -20.63 20.35
CA ALA A 470 29.01 -20.73 21.80
C ALA A 470 28.94 -22.19 22.26
N LEU A 471 28.26 -23.03 21.49
CA LEU A 471 28.20 -24.48 21.71
C LEU A 471 29.57 -25.13 21.53
N VAL A 472 30.33 -24.72 20.50
CA VAL A 472 31.72 -25.20 20.31
C VAL A 472 32.58 -24.89 21.53
N ARG A 473 32.48 -23.68 22.11
CA ARG A 473 33.20 -23.31 23.34
C ARG A 473 32.78 -24.11 24.57
N LEU A 474 31.56 -24.64 24.59
CA LEU A 474 31.11 -25.50 25.67
C LEU A 474 31.69 -26.91 25.52
N VAL A 475 31.67 -27.45 24.31
CA VAL A 475 32.13 -28.80 23.98
C VAL A 475 33.67 -28.90 23.96
N GLU A 476 34.38 -27.81 23.62
CA GLU A 476 35.85 -27.80 23.68
C GLU A 476 36.42 -27.98 25.11
N LYS A 477 35.56 -27.86 26.15
CA LYS A 477 35.94 -28.17 27.54
C LYS A 477 36.17 -29.66 27.78
N ILE A 478 35.61 -30.53 26.93
CA ILE A 478 35.64 -31.98 27.10
C ILE A 478 36.32 -32.72 25.94
N MET A 479 36.64 -32.03 24.83
CA MET A 479 37.31 -32.62 23.67
C MET A 479 38.11 -31.59 22.86
N PRO A 480 39.05 -32.00 22.00
CA PRO A 480 39.85 -31.08 21.20
C PRO A 480 38.99 -30.13 20.34
N LYS A 481 39.39 -28.86 20.30
CA LYS A 481 38.65 -27.77 19.62
C LYS A 481 38.23 -28.10 18.18
N THR A 482 39.12 -28.71 17.38
CA THR A 482 38.81 -29.06 15.99
C THR A 482 37.70 -30.10 15.91
N ILE A 483 37.74 -31.12 16.79
CA ILE A 483 36.72 -32.17 16.85
C ILE A 483 35.40 -31.57 17.36
N ALA A 484 35.44 -30.74 18.41
CA ALA A 484 34.27 -30.03 18.92
C ALA A 484 33.60 -29.16 17.84
N ALA A 485 34.40 -28.41 17.08
CA ALA A 485 33.92 -27.56 16.00
C ALA A 485 33.23 -28.38 14.92
N ILE A 486 33.88 -29.45 14.42
CA ILE A 486 33.30 -30.32 13.39
C ILE A 486 32.01 -30.96 13.89
N LEU A 487 32.04 -31.58 15.08
CA LEU A 487 30.90 -32.30 15.64
C LEU A 487 29.69 -31.36 15.85
N VAL A 488 29.88 -30.23 16.52
CA VAL A 488 28.80 -29.27 16.78
C VAL A 488 28.26 -28.70 15.48
N SER A 489 29.13 -28.33 14.52
CA SER A 489 28.66 -27.82 13.23
C SER A 489 27.83 -28.86 12.47
N VAL A 490 28.28 -30.12 12.40
CA VAL A 490 27.53 -31.20 11.74
C VAL A 490 26.19 -31.47 12.44
N LEU A 491 26.16 -31.51 13.77
CA LEU A 491 24.90 -31.70 14.51
C LEU A 491 23.95 -30.52 14.31
N CYS A 492 24.45 -29.28 14.35
CA CYS A 492 23.63 -28.09 14.12
C CYS A 492 23.11 -27.99 12.68
N LEU A 493 23.78 -28.58 11.68
CA LEU A 493 23.24 -28.69 10.32
C LEU A 493 21.98 -29.57 10.24
N GLY A 494 21.74 -30.45 11.23
CA GLY A 494 20.49 -31.20 11.35
C GLY A 494 19.26 -30.30 11.49
N VAL A 495 19.40 -29.10 12.08
CA VAL A 495 18.29 -28.16 12.26
C VAL A 495 17.77 -27.57 10.94
N PRO A 496 18.59 -26.91 10.10
CA PRO A 496 18.13 -26.45 8.79
C PRO A 496 17.76 -27.63 7.86
N THR A 497 18.35 -28.81 8.04
CA THR A 497 17.96 -30.02 7.29
C THR A 497 16.54 -30.46 7.66
N LEU A 498 16.21 -30.54 8.95
CA LEU A 498 14.84 -30.83 9.42
C LEU A 498 13.85 -29.81 8.88
N MET A 499 14.18 -28.52 8.97
CA MET A 499 13.34 -27.46 8.42
C MET A 499 13.13 -27.62 6.91
N ALA A 500 14.18 -27.96 6.14
CA ALA A 500 14.05 -28.22 4.72
C ALA A 500 13.15 -29.44 4.44
N CYS A 501 13.30 -30.53 5.19
CA CYS A 501 12.47 -31.73 5.03
C CYS A 501 10.99 -31.49 5.33
N GLU A 502 10.69 -30.78 6.42
CA GLU A 502 9.31 -30.50 6.85
C GLU A 502 8.62 -29.41 6.02
N ASN A 503 9.36 -28.59 5.24
CA ASN A 503 8.78 -27.51 4.42
C ASN A 503 8.90 -27.75 2.91
N TRP A 504 9.41 -28.89 2.46
CA TRP A 504 9.68 -29.05 1.02
C TRP A 504 8.38 -29.20 0.23
N ASP A 505 7.44 -29.98 0.75
CA ASP A 505 6.19 -30.34 0.08
C ASP A 505 5.10 -29.26 0.16
N ASP A 506 5.09 -28.43 1.20
CA ASP A 506 4.18 -27.30 1.37
C ASP A 506 4.60 -26.06 0.55
N HIS A 507 5.91 -25.91 0.28
CA HIS A 507 6.46 -24.86 -0.59
C HIS A 507 6.53 -25.25 -2.07
N ASP A 508 6.42 -26.53 -2.41
CA ASP A 508 6.34 -26.96 -3.80
C ASP A 508 5.04 -26.44 -4.46
N ARG A 509 5.22 -25.60 -5.47
CA ARG A 509 4.14 -25.00 -6.28
C ARG A 509 4.06 -25.59 -7.69
N SER A 510 4.86 -26.60 -8.01
CA SER A 510 4.96 -27.18 -9.36
C SER A 510 3.62 -27.68 -9.91
N GLY A 511 2.73 -28.20 -9.04
CA GLY A 511 1.40 -28.69 -9.42
C GLY A 511 0.25 -27.68 -9.33
N ARG A 512 0.52 -26.37 -9.10
CA ARG A 512 -0.55 -25.38 -8.86
C ARG A 512 -1.00 -24.69 -10.15
N TYR A 513 -1.85 -25.37 -10.93
CA TYR A 513 -2.36 -24.86 -12.21
C TYR A 513 -3.75 -24.23 -12.15
N THR A 514 -4.46 -24.33 -11.01
CA THR A 514 -5.87 -23.91 -10.90
C THR A 514 -6.12 -22.49 -11.41
N CYS A 515 -5.32 -21.49 -11.01
CA CYS A 515 -5.52 -20.12 -11.47
C CYS A 515 -5.31 -19.96 -12.98
N ARG A 516 -4.29 -20.63 -13.53
CA ARG A 516 -3.98 -20.62 -14.96
C ARG A 516 -5.08 -21.31 -15.76
N ASP A 517 -5.46 -22.51 -15.38
CA ASP A 517 -6.44 -23.32 -16.10
C ASP A 517 -7.85 -22.73 -16.00
N PHE A 518 -8.18 -22.14 -14.85
CA PHE A 518 -9.40 -21.34 -14.68
C PHE A 518 -9.44 -20.18 -15.68
N ALA A 519 -8.35 -19.40 -15.78
CA ALA A 519 -8.26 -18.29 -16.73
C ALA A 519 -8.36 -18.76 -18.19
N TYR A 520 -7.63 -19.83 -18.53
CA TYR A 520 -7.68 -20.43 -19.87
C TYR A 520 -9.10 -20.85 -20.26
N ASN A 521 -9.78 -21.58 -19.37
CA ASN A 521 -11.13 -22.07 -19.62
C ASN A 521 -12.15 -20.93 -19.76
N TYR A 522 -11.99 -19.86 -18.98
CA TYR A 522 -12.84 -18.67 -19.09
C TYR A 522 -12.69 -18.01 -20.45
N LEU A 523 -11.46 -17.75 -20.88
CA LEU A 523 -11.21 -17.05 -22.15
C LEU A 523 -11.56 -17.92 -23.37
N VAL A 524 -11.22 -19.21 -23.37
CA VAL A 524 -11.50 -20.09 -24.51
C VAL A 524 -13.00 -20.31 -24.71
N GLY A 525 -13.80 -20.24 -23.63
CA GLY A 525 -15.26 -20.32 -23.71
C GLY A 525 -15.94 -19.08 -24.29
N CYS A 526 -15.23 -17.96 -24.44
CA CYS A 526 -15.78 -16.72 -25.00
C CYS A 526 -15.82 -16.76 -26.54
N GLU A 527 -16.79 -16.06 -27.14
CA GLU A 527 -16.79 -15.79 -28.59
C GLU A 527 -15.64 -14.84 -28.98
N GLU A 528 -15.31 -14.79 -30.27
CA GLU A 528 -14.28 -13.89 -30.80
C GLU A 528 -14.63 -12.44 -30.50
N ASP A 529 -13.63 -11.67 -30.06
CA ASP A 529 -13.81 -10.28 -29.60
C ASP A 529 -14.83 -10.09 -28.46
N ALA A 530 -15.26 -11.11 -27.72
CA ALA A 530 -16.22 -10.93 -26.63
C ALA A 530 -15.69 -10.05 -25.47
N ILE A 531 -16.60 -9.47 -24.66
CA ILE A 531 -16.25 -8.79 -23.39
C ILE A 531 -16.58 -9.68 -22.19
N ILE A 532 -15.58 -9.95 -21.34
CA ILE A 532 -15.76 -10.66 -20.08
C ILE A 532 -15.69 -9.69 -18.89
N PHE A 533 -16.77 -9.65 -18.11
CA PHE A 533 -16.86 -8.82 -16.91
C PHE A 533 -16.40 -9.58 -15.66
N THR A 534 -15.53 -8.95 -14.88
CA THR A 534 -14.92 -9.48 -13.65
C THR A 534 -15.09 -8.46 -12.52
N ASN A 535 -14.94 -8.88 -11.26
CA ASN A 535 -15.26 -8.00 -10.11
C ASN A 535 -14.12 -7.84 -9.08
N GLY A 536 -12.99 -8.52 -9.22
CA GLY A 536 -11.88 -8.38 -8.27
C GLY A 536 -10.54 -8.91 -8.75
N ASP A 537 -9.57 -8.97 -7.83
CA ASP A 537 -8.21 -9.36 -8.19
C ASP A 537 -8.13 -10.86 -8.58
N ASN A 538 -8.90 -11.71 -7.90
CA ASN A 538 -8.77 -13.17 -8.01
C ASN A 538 -9.35 -13.75 -9.31
N ASP A 539 -10.37 -13.11 -9.91
CA ASP A 539 -10.95 -13.50 -11.19
C ASP A 539 -10.30 -12.74 -12.36
N THR A 540 -9.78 -11.54 -12.14
CA THR A 540 -9.22 -10.70 -13.22
C THR A 540 -7.75 -10.97 -13.49
N PHE A 541 -6.89 -11.00 -12.45
CA PHE A 541 -5.45 -11.08 -12.64
C PHE A 541 -4.99 -12.36 -13.35
N PRO A 542 -5.60 -13.55 -13.11
CA PRO A 542 -5.27 -14.73 -13.88
C PRO A 542 -5.57 -14.59 -15.38
N LEU A 543 -6.67 -13.91 -15.76
CA LEU A 543 -7.02 -13.65 -17.16
C LEU A 543 -6.00 -12.72 -17.82
N TRP A 544 -5.62 -11.63 -17.14
CA TRP A 544 -4.57 -10.75 -17.67
C TRP A 544 -3.23 -11.45 -17.78
N TYR A 545 -2.85 -12.29 -16.80
CA TYR A 545 -1.60 -13.04 -16.87
C TYR A 545 -1.54 -13.91 -18.13
N ILE A 546 -2.58 -14.69 -18.42
CA ILE A 546 -2.55 -15.62 -19.54
C ILE A 546 -2.60 -14.89 -20.90
N GLN A 547 -3.22 -13.71 -20.96
CA GLN A 547 -3.17 -12.83 -22.14
C GLN A 547 -1.79 -12.20 -22.33
N GLU A 548 -1.24 -11.58 -21.28
CA GLU A 548 0.02 -10.81 -21.33
C GLU A 548 1.26 -11.69 -21.47
N VAL A 549 1.27 -12.85 -20.81
CA VAL A 549 2.46 -13.71 -20.71
C VAL A 549 2.37 -14.92 -21.63
N GLU A 550 1.21 -15.57 -21.70
CA GLU A 550 1.02 -16.78 -22.52
C GLU A 550 0.41 -16.48 -23.90
N GLY A 551 -0.09 -15.26 -24.15
CA GLY A 551 -0.65 -14.86 -25.45
C GLY A 551 -1.97 -15.56 -25.81
N VAL A 552 -2.75 -16.00 -24.82
CA VAL A 552 -3.99 -16.74 -25.06
C VAL A 552 -5.18 -15.79 -25.19
N ARG A 553 -5.95 -15.92 -26.27
CA ARG A 553 -7.23 -15.19 -26.49
C ARG A 553 -7.09 -13.68 -26.27
N THR A 554 -6.11 -13.09 -26.95
CA THR A 554 -5.83 -11.64 -26.93
C THR A 554 -6.90 -10.80 -27.61
N ASP A 555 -7.84 -11.45 -28.29
CA ASP A 555 -9.08 -10.89 -28.84
C ASP A 555 -10.13 -10.59 -27.74
N VAL A 556 -10.16 -11.35 -26.65
CA VAL A 556 -11.18 -11.21 -25.59
C VAL A 556 -10.89 -10.00 -24.69
N ARG A 557 -11.93 -9.23 -24.41
CA ARG A 557 -11.88 -8.01 -23.62
C ARG A 557 -12.13 -8.25 -22.13
N VAL A 558 -11.12 -8.18 -21.27
CA VAL A 558 -11.26 -8.36 -19.81
C VAL A 558 -11.57 -7.03 -19.13
N CYS A 559 -12.78 -6.89 -18.59
CA CYS A 559 -13.29 -5.69 -17.94
C CYS A 559 -13.52 -5.90 -16.45
N ASN A 560 -12.68 -5.29 -15.61
CA ASN A 560 -12.84 -5.29 -14.16
C ASN A 560 -13.79 -4.16 -13.71
N MET A 561 -14.95 -4.55 -13.22
CA MET A 561 -16.02 -3.66 -12.76
C MET A 561 -15.61 -2.78 -11.57
N SER A 562 -14.74 -3.28 -10.69
CA SER A 562 -14.20 -2.52 -9.56
C SER A 562 -13.24 -1.41 -9.99
N TYR A 563 -12.60 -1.53 -11.16
CA TYR A 563 -11.74 -0.47 -11.72
C TYR A 563 -12.50 0.43 -12.71
N LEU A 564 -13.59 -0.04 -13.31
CA LEU A 564 -14.41 0.69 -14.29
C LEU A 564 -15.01 2.01 -13.78
N GLN A 565 -15.06 2.18 -12.46
CA GLN A 565 -15.46 3.44 -11.82
C GLN A 565 -14.38 4.53 -11.87
N THR A 566 -13.15 4.20 -12.25
CA THR A 566 -12.02 5.13 -12.33
C THR A 566 -11.84 5.65 -13.75
N ASP A 567 -11.41 6.90 -13.89
CA ASP A 567 -11.17 7.54 -15.18
C ASP A 567 -10.02 6.87 -15.96
N TRP A 568 -8.93 6.48 -15.28
CA TRP A 568 -7.79 5.83 -15.92
C TRP A 568 -8.15 4.48 -16.57
N TYR A 569 -8.93 3.64 -15.88
CA TYR A 569 -9.32 2.32 -16.41
C TYR A 569 -10.39 2.46 -17.51
N TYR A 570 -11.31 3.42 -17.36
CA TYR A 570 -12.26 3.76 -18.40
C TYR A 570 -11.54 4.14 -19.71
N SER A 571 -10.54 5.03 -19.63
CA SER A 571 -9.70 5.39 -20.78
C SER A 571 -8.99 4.19 -21.42
N GLN A 572 -8.65 3.15 -20.65
CA GLN A 572 -8.06 1.91 -21.18
C GLN A 572 -9.08 1.09 -21.98
N MET A 573 -10.33 1.04 -21.53
CA MET A 573 -11.39 0.29 -22.22
C MET A 573 -11.78 0.94 -23.56
N LEU A 574 -11.67 2.27 -23.68
CA LEU A 574 -11.94 2.99 -24.93
C LEU A 574 -10.83 2.90 -25.99
N ARG A 575 -9.78 2.12 -25.74
CA ARG A 575 -8.69 1.92 -26.71
C ARG A 575 -8.65 0.46 -27.17
N PRO A 576 -8.31 0.22 -28.46
CA PRO A 576 -8.00 -1.12 -28.89
C PRO A 576 -6.78 -1.60 -28.11
N TYR A 577 -6.78 -2.87 -27.72
CA TYR A 577 -5.60 -3.52 -27.18
C TYR A 577 -5.42 -4.85 -27.90
N TYR A 578 -4.18 -5.24 -28.17
CA TYR A 578 -3.86 -6.45 -28.93
C TYR A 578 -4.76 -6.62 -30.16
N GLU A 579 -5.59 -7.66 -30.18
CA GLU A 579 -6.55 -8.01 -31.23
C GLU A 579 -7.99 -7.64 -30.84
N SER A 580 -8.21 -7.16 -29.62
CA SER A 580 -9.52 -6.79 -29.09
C SER A 580 -9.88 -5.37 -29.50
N GLU A 581 -11.09 -5.17 -30.01
CA GLU A 581 -11.60 -3.84 -30.35
C GLU A 581 -11.89 -3.01 -29.10
N ALA A 582 -11.85 -1.68 -29.24
CA ALA A 582 -12.23 -0.77 -28.17
C ALA A 582 -13.69 -1.00 -27.74
N PHE A 583 -14.04 -0.57 -26.53
CA PHE A 583 -15.45 -0.52 -26.13
C PHE A 583 -16.22 0.34 -27.14
N PRO A 584 -17.38 -0.14 -27.64
CA PRO A 584 -18.22 0.60 -28.57
C PRO A 584 -18.98 1.70 -27.80
N VAL A 585 -18.26 2.69 -27.30
CA VAL A 585 -18.79 3.82 -26.53
C VAL A 585 -18.22 5.13 -27.07
N ASP A 586 -19.09 6.11 -27.34
CA ASP A 586 -18.74 7.41 -27.96
C ASP A 586 -18.25 8.49 -26.97
N TRP A 587 -18.10 8.17 -25.69
CA TRP A 587 -17.67 9.14 -24.68
C TRP A 587 -16.21 9.53 -24.85
N THR A 588 -15.95 10.83 -24.73
CA THR A 588 -14.60 11.40 -24.76
C THR A 588 -14.07 11.68 -23.35
N GLU A 589 -12.75 11.78 -23.18
CA GLU A 589 -12.10 11.99 -21.87
C GLU A 589 -12.72 13.11 -20.99
N PRO A 590 -13.12 14.29 -21.54
CA PRO A 590 -13.80 15.32 -20.76
C PRO A 590 -15.13 14.88 -20.13
N MET A 591 -15.76 13.83 -20.65
CA MET A 591 -17.08 13.35 -20.22
C MET A 591 -17.02 12.45 -18.99
N TYR A 592 -15.90 11.77 -18.73
CA TYR A 592 -15.79 10.77 -17.66
C TYR A 592 -14.60 10.99 -16.71
N LYS A 593 -13.76 12.01 -16.93
CA LYS A 593 -12.66 12.35 -16.01
C LYS A 593 -13.14 12.54 -14.57
N ASN A 594 -12.25 12.37 -13.59
CA ASN A 594 -12.57 12.58 -12.17
C ASN A 594 -13.29 13.93 -11.93
N GLY A 595 -14.40 13.90 -11.19
CA GLY A 595 -15.29 15.03 -10.94
C GLY A 595 -16.44 15.19 -11.95
N LYS A 596 -16.50 14.35 -12.99
CA LYS A 596 -17.57 14.34 -13.99
C LYS A 596 -18.26 12.99 -14.03
N ARG A 597 -19.59 12.97 -13.81
CA ARG A 597 -20.42 11.76 -13.86
C ARG A 597 -19.88 10.61 -13.00
N ASP A 598 -19.21 10.95 -11.90
CA ASP A 598 -18.72 9.97 -10.92
C ASP A 598 -19.89 9.22 -10.28
N VAL A 599 -20.97 9.96 -10.02
CA VAL A 599 -22.22 9.48 -9.45
C VAL A 599 -23.39 10.21 -10.10
N ALA A 600 -24.36 9.48 -10.65
CA ALA A 600 -25.64 10.03 -11.08
C ALA A 600 -26.74 9.69 -10.07
N ARG A 601 -27.34 10.70 -9.44
CA ARG A 601 -28.44 10.49 -8.49
C ARG A 601 -29.72 10.09 -9.21
N ILE A 602 -30.51 9.19 -8.62
CA ILE A 602 -31.83 8.84 -9.15
C ILE A 602 -32.84 9.74 -8.47
N ILE A 603 -33.38 10.71 -9.21
CA ILE A 603 -34.33 11.70 -8.70
C ILE A 603 -35.55 11.69 -9.63
N PRO A 604 -36.55 10.83 -9.35
CA PRO A 604 -37.73 10.72 -10.19
C PRO A 604 -38.51 12.04 -10.15
N ARG A 605 -38.56 12.75 -11.29
CA ARG A 605 -39.37 13.96 -11.47
C ARG A 605 -40.60 13.72 -12.34
N ARG A 606 -40.77 12.48 -12.76
CA ARG A 606 -41.82 11.96 -13.63
C ARG A 606 -42.10 10.53 -13.19
N GLN A 607 -43.36 10.11 -13.30
CA GLN A 607 -43.78 8.75 -12.93
C GLN A 607 -43.56 7.74 -14.08
N ASP A 608 -43.41 8.23 -15.30
CA ASP A 608 -43.24 7.41 -16.50
C ASP A 608 -41.80 6.93 -16.69
N SER A 609 -41.64 5.73 -17.26
CA SER A 609 -40.34 5.22 -17.68
C SER A 609 -39.82 5.99 -18.89
N ILE A 610 -38.53 6.30 -18.91
CA ILE A 610 -37.87 6.93 -20.07
C ILE A 610 -36.98 5.90 -20.79
N SER A 611 -36.69 6.14 -22.07
CA SER A 611 -35.74 5.28 -22.78
C SER A 611 -34.33 5.46 -22.22
N LEU A 612 -33.50 4.41 -22.34
CA LEU A 612 -32.11 4.42 -21.92
C LEU A 612 -31.32 5.53 -22.64
N GLN A 613 -31.56 5.70 -23.94
CA GLN A 613 -31.00 6.78 -24.75
C GLN A 613 -31.36 8.17 -24.22
N GLN A 614 -32.63 8.41 -23.87
CA GLN A 614 -33.02 9.68 -23.25
C GLN A 614 -32.33 9.91 -21.90
N ALA A 615 -32.11 8.86 -21.12
CA ALA A 615 -31.39 8.95 -19.84
C ALA A 615 -29.90 9.28 -20.05
N MET A 616 -29.23 8.66 -21.04
CA MET A 616 -27.84 8.96 -21.33
C MET A 616 -27.66 10.35 -21.94
N SER A 617 -28.47 10.74 -22.93
CA SER A 617 -28.45 12.11 -23.46
C SER A 617 -28.74 13.17 -22.38
N TRP A 618 -29.55 12.83 -21.37
CA TRP A 618 -29.79 13.70 -20.22
C TRP A 618 -28.53 13.91 -19.37
N LEU A 619 -27.80 12.84 -19.08
CA LEU A 619 -26.54 12.89 -18.34
C LEU A 619 -25.44 13.58 -19.13
N GLU A 620 -25.41 13.40 -20.45
CA GLU A 620 -24.46 14.01 -21.37
C GLU A 620 -24.66 15.53 -21.49
N SER A 621 -25.90 16.01 -21.38
CA SER A 621 -26.23 17.44 -21.44
C SER A 621 -25.69 18.23 -20.23
N ASP A 622 -24.89 19.26 -20.50
CA ASP A 622 -24.42 20.26 -19.53
C ASP A 622 -25.37 21.49 -19.37
N LYS A 623 -26.61 21.39 -19.86
CA LYS A 623 -27.60 22.47 -19.72
C LYS A 623 -28.02 22.63 -18.26
N GLU A 624 -28.32 23.86 -17.85
CA GLU A 624 -28.66 24.17 -16.45
C GLU A 624 -29.84 23.32 -15.92
N PHE A 625 -30.88 23.06 -16.73
CA PHE A 625 -32.03 22.27 -16.28
C PHE A 625 -31.75 20.76 -16.11
N THR A 626 -30.69 20.22 -16.76
CA THR A 626 -30.28 18.82 -16.61
C THR A 626 -29.34 18.60 -15.43
N LYS A 627 -28.81 19.68 -14.82
CA LYS A 627 -27.88 19.62 -13.68
C LYS A 627 -28.40 20.26 -12.40
N ARG A 628 -29.17 21.35 -12.52
CA ARG A 628 -29.61 22.16 -11.40
C ARG A 628 -30.93 21.65 -10.83
N ILE A 629 -30.91 21.24 -9.56
CA ILE A 629 -32.09 20.78 -8.83
C ILE A 629 -32.33 21.69 -7.62
N GLN A 630 -33.58 22.10 -7.43
CA GLN A 630 -33.99 22.88 -6.27
C GLN A 630 -33.69 22.13 -4.97
N GLY A 631 -32.89 22.72 -4.09
CA GLY A 631 -32.46 22.12 -2.80
C GLY A 631 -31.01 21.63 -2.79
N TYR A 632 -30.34 21.55 -3.94
CA TYR A 632 -28.89 21.31 -4.04
C TYR A 632 -28.17 22.63 -4.28
N GLN A 633 -27.04 22.85 -3.61
CA GLN A 633 -26.23 24.06 -3.77
C GLN A 633 -25.32 24.02 -5.00
N GLU A 634 -25.02 22.82 -5.49
CA GLU A 634 -24.15 22.57 -6.63
C GLU A 634 -24.92 21.84 -7.72
N ASP A 635 -24.42 21.97 -8.95
CA ASP A 635 -24.90 21.21 -10.10
C ASP A 635 -24.59 19.72 -9.89
N ILE A 636 -25.59 18.87 -10.12
CA ILE A 636 -25.47 17.42 -9.91
C ILE A 636 -25.87 16.64 -11.16
N ASP A 637 -25.20 15.53 -11.39
CA ASP A 637 -25.63 14.53 -12.36
C ASP A 637 -26.82 13.75 -11.78
N TYR A 638 -27.94 13.71 -12.51
CA TYR A 638 -29.12 12.95 -12.08
C TYR A 638 -29.90 12.35 -13.24
N ILE A 639 -30.61 11.26 -12.96
CA ILE A 639 -31.57 10.63 -13.87
C ILE A 639 -32.99 10.97 -13.40
N PRO A 640 -33.84 11.55 -14.27
CA PRO A 640 -35.17 12.06 -13.88
C PRO A 640 -36.24 10.96 -13.73
N ALA A 641 -35.88 9.68 -13.80
CA ALA A 641 -36.75 8.51 -13.69
C ALA A 641 -36.06 7.36 -12.94
N ASN A 642 -36.83 6.54 -12.25
CA ASN A 642 -36.38 5.31 -11.58
C ASN A 642 -36.53 4.05 -12.46
N ARG A 643 -37.21 4.15 -13.59
CA ARG A 643 -37.40 3.08 -14.55
C ARG A 643 -36.90 3.52 -15.92
N LEU A 644 -35.94 2.78 -16.46
CA LEU A 644 -35.43 2.98 -17.81
C LEU A 644 -35.83 1.80 -18.69
N TYR A 645 -35.79 2.00 -20.00
CA TYR A 645 -35.97 0.89 -20.92
C TYR A 645 -35.14 0.98 -22.19
N LEU A 646 -34.83 -0.17 -22.77
CA LEU A 646 -34.23 -0.30 -24.09
C LEU A 646 -35.15 -1.13 -24.97
N ASN A 647 -35.47 -0.63 -26.16
CA ASN A 647 -36.20 -1.40 -27.16
C ASN A 647 -35.23 -2.40 -27.80
N ILE A 648 -35.67 -3.64 -27.98
CA ILE A 648 -34.83 -4.71 -28.52
C ILE A 648 -35.24 -4.98 -29.97
N ASP A 649 -34.26 -4.91 -30.87
CA ASP A 649 -34.43 -5.39 -32.24
C ASP A 649 -34.34 -6.93 -32.25
N LYS A 650 -35.50 -7.57 -32.32
CA LYS A 650 -35.59 -9.04 -32.35
C LYS A 650 -34.85 -9.65 -33.54
N GLN A 651 -34.85 -8.95 -34.69
CA GLN A 651 -34.21 -9.47 -35.90
C GLN A 651 -32.70 -9.45 -35.73
N GLN A 652 -32.15 -8.35 -35.21
CA GLN A 652 -30.72 -8.24 -34.94
C GLN A 652 -30.21 -9.31 -33.97
N VAL A 653 -30.96 -9.59 -32.88
CA VAL A 653 -30.59 -10.63 -31.91
C VAL A 653 -30.55 -12.03 -32.55
N LEU A 654 -31.46 -12.31 -33.48
CA LEU A 654 -31.51 -13.58 -34.22
C LEU A 654 -30.41 -13.66 -35.29
N ASP A 655 -30.19 -12.57 -36.03
CA ASP A 655 -29.16 -12.47 -37.08
C ASP A 655 -27.76 -12.69 -36.49
N ASN A 656 -27.51 -12.16 -35.29
CA ASN A 656 -26.27 -12.34 -34.56
C ASN A 656 -26.19 -13.67 -33.77
N LYS A 657 -27.24 -14.50 -33.82
CA LYS A 657 -27.29 -15.86 -33.24
C LYS A 657 -27.09 -15.97 -31.72
N TYR A 658 -27.28 -14.88 -30.97
CA TYR A 658 -27.23 -14.93 -29.49
C TYR A 658 -28.38 -15.73 -28.88
N VAL A 659 -29.49 -15.86 -29.61
CA VAL A 659 -30.66 -16.66 -29.21
C VAL A 659 -30.95 -17.66 -30.32
N ASP A 660 -30.95 -18.96 -29.98
CA ASP A 660 -31.36 -20.04 -30.88
C ASP A 660 -32.79 -19.82 -31.37
N GLU A 661 -33.05 -20.06 -32.66
CA GLU A 661 -34.34 -19.81 -33.32
C GLU A 661 -35.53 -20.42 -32.57
N LYS A 662 -35.34 -21.57 -31.91
CA LYS A 662 -36.40 -22.21 -31.09
C LYS A 662 -36.88 -21.36 -29.91
N TYR A 663 -36.10 -20.38 -29.49
CA TYR A 663 -36.40 -19.43 -28.43
C TYR A 663 -36.72 -18.03 -28.94
N ALA A 664 -36.88 -17.84 -30.27
CA ALA A 664 -37.22 -16.53 -30.85
C ALA A 664 -38.48 -15.91 -30.22
N ASN A 665 -39.47 -16.73 -29.86
CA ASN A 665 -40.69 -16.30 -29.17
C ASN A 665 -40.48 -15.82 -27.72
N ARG A 666 -39.29 -16.05 -27.14
CA ARG A 666 -38.91 -15.60 -25.80
C ARG A 666 -38.15 -14.27 -25.81
N ILE A 667 -37.78 -13.74 -27.00
CA ILE A 667 -37.12 -12.44 -27.11
C ILE A 667 -38.15 -11.37 -26.74
N VAL A 668 -37.85 -10.61 -25.69
CA VAL A 668 -38.69 -9.49 -25.25
C VAL A 668 -38.56 -8.33 -26.23
N GLU A 669 -39.64 -7.56 -26.41
CA GLU A 669 -39.61 -6.33 -27.23
C GLU A 669 -38.86 -5.19 -26.53
N LYS A 670 -38.78 -5.28 -25.20
CA LYS A 670 -38.31 -4.22 -24.33
C LYS A 670 -37.59 -4.82 -23.14
N MET A 671 -36.38 -4.34 -22.88
CA MET A 671 -35.63 -4.60 -21.66
C MET A 671 -35.89 -3.46 -20.67
N ASP A 672 -36.47 -3.78 -19.52
CA ASP A 672 -36.77 -2.80 -18.47
C ASP A 672 -35.70 -2.83 -17.37
N PHE A 673 -35.17 -1.66 -17.02
CA PHE A 673 -34.26 -1.45 -15.90
C PHE A 673 -35.01 -0.78 -14.76
N ASN A 674 -35.04 -1.41 -13.59
CA ASN A 674 -35.74 -0.90 -12.42
C ASN A 674 -34.76 -0.55 -11.30
N PHE A 675 -34.63 0.75 -11.02
CA PHE A 675 -33.75 1.28 -9.99
C PHE A 675 -34.49 1.67 -8.71
N ASN A 676 -35.70 1.14 -8.49
CA ASN A 676 -36.43 1.34 -7.23
C ASN A 676 -35.57 0.91 -6.02
N GLY A 677 -35.44 1.79 -5.05
CA GLY A 677 -34.64 1.56 -3.84
C GLY A 677 -33.16 1.97 -3.97
N LYS A 678 -32.67 2.31 -5.17
CA LYS A 678 -31.37 2.97 -5.34
C LYS A 678 -31.51 4.49 -5.29
N SER A 679 -30.55 5.13 -4.62
CA SER A 679 -30.44 6.59 -4.56
C SER A 679 -29.50 7.16 -5.63
N TYR A 680 -28.60 6.35 -6.18
CA TYR A 680 -27.67 6.76 -7.24
C TYR A 680 -27.16 5.56 -8.06
N LEU A 681 -26.54 5.86 -9.20
CA LEU A 681 -25.73 4.97 -10.01
C LEU A 681 -24.29 5.46 -10.03
N GLY A 682 -23.34 4.55 -9.83
CA GLY A 682 -21.91 4.85 -9.95
C GLY A 682 -21.45 4.87 -11.41
N LYS A 683 -20.29 5.47 -11.68
CA LYS A 683 -19.71 5.55 -13.03
C LYS A 683 -19.62 4.21 -13.77
N HIS A 684 -19.23 3.14 -13.09
CA HIS A 684 -19.17 1.80 -13.67
C HIS A 684 -20.54 1.31 -14.18
N GLU A 685 -21.63 1.64 -13.47
CA GLU A 685 -22.99 1.27 -13.87
C GLU A 685 -23.47 2.12 -15.04
N LEU A 686 -23.16 3.42 -15.02
CA LEU A 686 -23.44 4.34 -16.12
C LEU A 686 -22.74 3.87 -17.41
N MET A 687 -21.49 3.43 -17.28
CA MET A 687 -20.73 2.89 -18.40
C MET A 687 -21.35 1.61 -18.95
N LEU A 688 -21.72 0.65 -18.10
CA LEU A 688 -22.39 -0.56 -18.56
C LEU A 688 -23.69 -0.25 -19.28
N LEU A 689 -24.47 0.68 -18.73
CA LEU A 689 -25.71 1.11 -19.36
C LEU A 689 -25.46 1.77 -20.73
N LYS A 690 -24.43 2.60 -20.86
CA LYS A 690 -24.03 3.20 -22.14
C LYS A 690 -23.52 2.15 -23.13
N LEU A 691 -22.74 1.17 -22.65
CA LEU A 691 -22.29 0.03 -23.45
C LEU A 691 -23.47 -0.81 -23.96
N ILE A 692 -24.48 -1.06 -23.12
CA ILE A 692 -25.70 -1.79 -23.52
C ILE A 692 -26.52 -0.98 -24.54
N GLU A 693 -26.56 0.34 -24.38
CA GLU A 693 -27.24 1.24 -25.32
C GLU A 693 -26.59 1.22 -26.71
N GLU A 694 -25.26 1.43 -26.79
CA GLU A 694 -24.55 1.59 -28.06
C GLU A 694 -24.04 0.28 -28.66
N GLY A 695 -23.91 -0.75 -27.83
CA GLY A 695 -23.45 -2.07 -28.24
C GLY A 695 -24.39 -2.73 -29.23
N GLU A 696 -25.68 -2.38 -29.24
CA GLU A 696 -26.71 -2.87 -30.18
C GLU A 696 -26.62 -4.39 -30.42
N TRP A 697 -26.27 -5.17 -29.39
CA TRP A 697 -26.04 -6.62 -29.53
C TRP A 697 -25.06 -6.98 -30.66
N LYS A 698 -23.97 -6.23 -30.86
CA LYS A 698 -22.93 -6.55 -31.86
C LYS A 698 -21.76 -7.33 -31.29
N ARG A 699 -21.64 -7.36 -29.96
CA ARG A 699 -20.49 -7.88 -29.21
C ARG A 699 -20.92 -8.44 -27.86
#